data_AF-A0A9P7KTX6-F1
#
_entry.id   AF-A0A9P7KTX6-F1
#
_cell.length_a   1.000
_cell.length_b   1.000
_cell.length_c   1.000
_cell.angle_alpha   90.00
_cell.angle_beta   90.00
_cell.angle_gamma   90.00
#
_symmetry.space_group_name_H-M   'P 1'
#
loop_
_entity.id
_entity.type
_entity.pdbx_description
1 polymer ?
#
loop_
_entity_poly.entity_id
_entity_poly.type
_entity_poly.pdbx_seq_one_letter_code
_entity_poly.pdbx_strand_id
1 'polypeptide(L)'
;MPYLVEDSWINDQASTHDISELQGCAIAVDATYYLAQLLETPPAHEPLLSALGGLTGVEAHIKQNLDLWAKFEIVPFFVFDGQPVTGQDDITLNRALKANKKTDEAWKLYSEGAAEEAVSTFGTSPGAFRIQNLYPLLKTVLKDRELHFLVAPYAACAQLAYFEMVDSDQCSGVMGSQELLLYPVKDSVIRSFDWEAKTVTAVSKKKVMRSLTPTASEPRFIDSFLMAGTSFLPPFPALLDGSMYSDYNISTAANLLRTAENSVATACASFNDILQSNDADWLDKYRKARMVVHHFVYIAESGEIRVNDYEHLTSDNHEYLGLQLPAELFHYLNIGLVGPRLLGNITHGQVLIQPTLDGVASDEYKKLVTDIIVPIKEQALSLLIPRLHRGIQHKNIKVRVWFDSKYSYSINHRSVNPPPSSKVASWNVKDDDLHEIFPEGFAGPVMLEVLSLVNSDFVAKTFSHGSIKGIDSTDMVTSVAIWRFLHLRGYADDKHRLTQWGNALATTLISLQDVETANPEVTGLSEAALLAFELIRSGLLTGKHTEGQAGLPRKGSYEEKASLVLISECASLLKLRHQVYGYTGPLNKNLLSFWSMASAVREADRDLIEAIVASMFLYGQSKRERDDELDISRRLPFQQEPDIGLGIAIRTFFDEDEASEDKEGRLQRLEEFPKTFVPFAESLTEDFRVVRDFIDALANGVQLLGADELREEDKDAWTKAQSYLAARPF
;
A
#
# COMPACT_ATOMS: atom_id res chain seq x y z
N MET A 1 -14.13 11.86 6.72
CA MET A 1 -14.81 10.55 6.72
C MET A 1 -13.97 9.69 7.63
N PRO A 2 -14.57 9.02 8.64
CA PRO A 2 -13.91 7.91 9.32
C PRO A 2 -13.37 6.89 8.30
N TYR A 3 -12.37 6.11 8.68
CA TYR A 3 -11.93 4.96 7.88
C TYR A 3 -13.08 3.97 7.68
N LEU A 4 -13.94 3.83 8.70
CA LEU A 4 -15.17 3.04 8.65
C LEU A 4 -16.38 3.91 8.30
N VAL A 5 -16.89 3.78 7.08
CA VAL A 5 -18.19 4.34 6.70
C VAL A 5 -19.24 3.25 6.91
N GLU A 6 -19.97 3.35 8.02
CA GLU A 6 -20.96 2.37 8.47
C GLU A 6 -22.36 2.99 8.52
N ASP A 7 -23.39 2.18 8.32
CA ASP A 7 -24.78 2.62 8.38
C ASP A 7 -25.19 2.85 9.84
N SER A 8 -25.64 4.07 10.14
CA SER A 8 -26.03 4.49 11.49
C SER A 8 -27.21 3.68 12.04
N TRP A 9 -28.19 3.36 11.18
CA TRP A 9 -29.38 2.62 11.60
C TRP A 9 -29.05 1.17 11.94
N ILE A 10 -28.12 0.54 11.22
CA ILE A 10 -27.64 -0.81 11.54
C ILE A 10 -26.88 -0.82 12.87
N ASN A 11 -26.05 0.20 13.13
CA ASN A 11 -25.32 0.32 14.40
C ASN A 11 -26.27 0.39 15.60
N ASP A 12 -27.41 1.07 15.48
CA ASP A 12 -28.44 1.13 16.53
C ASP A 12 -29.09 -0.23 16.85
N GLN A 13 -28.91 -1.24 15.98
CA GLN A 13 -29.42 -2.60 16.21
C GLN A 13 -28.45 -3.47 17.01
N ALA A 14 -27.22 -3.00 17.27
CA ALA A 14 -26.20 -3.76 17.96
C ALA A 14 -26.63 -4.15 19.37
N SER A 15 -26.07 -5.25 19.85
CA SER A 15 -26.30 -5.79 21.19
C SER A 15 -24.97 -6.12 21.84
N THR A 16 -24.88 -5.86 23.14
CA THR A 16 -23.69 -6.11 23.94
C THR A 16 -23.84 -7.43 24.70
N HIS A 17 -22.77 -8.22 24.70
CA HIS A 17 -22.68 -9.54 25.35
C HIS A 17 -21.40 -9.59 26.20
N ASP A 18 -21.28 -10.60 27.06
CA ASP A 18 -20.09 -10.79 27.90
C ASP A 18 -18.96 -11.39 27.07
N ILE A 19 -17.73 -10.88 27.21
CA ILE A 19 -16.58 -11.38 26.45
C ILE A 19 -16.24 -12.84 26.78
N SER A 20 -16.62 -13.33 27.97
CA SER A 20 -16.40 -14.71 28.39
C SER A 20 -17.11 -15.74 27.51
N GLU A 21 -18.13 -15.33 26.76
CA GLU A 21 -18.80 -16.19 25.76
C GLU A 21 -17.87 -16.57 24.59
N LEU A 22 -16.77 -15.82 24.39
CA LEU A 22 -15.79 -16.03 23.33
C LEU A 22 -14.47 -16.61 23.83
N GLN A 23 -14.37 -16.92 25.14
CA GLN A 23 -13.14 -17.46 25.72
C GLN A 23 -12.82 -18.85 25.13
N GLY A 24 -11.59 -19.02 24.64
CA GLY A 24 -11.15 -20.25 23.97
C GLY A 24 -11.58 -20.37 22.51
N CYS A 25 -12.25 -19.35 21.96
CA CYS A 25 -12.71 -19.33 20.57
C CYS A 25 -11.69 -18.67 19.64
N ALA A 26 -11.68 -19.11 18.38
CA ALA A 26 -11.04 -18.39 17.30
C ALA A 26 -12.07 -17.49 16.60
N ILE A 27 -11.74 -16.22 16.37
CA ILE A 27 -12.62 -15.26 15.68
C ILE A 27 -11.97 -14.89 14.36
N ALA A 28 -12.69 -15.07 13.25
CA ALA A 28 -12.19 -14.63 11.96
C ALA A 28 -12.41 -13.12 11.80
N VAL A 29 -11.35 -12.36 11.52
CA VAL A 29 -11.34 -10.90 11.59
C VAL A 29 -11.01 -10.29 10.23
N ASP A 30 -11.87 -9.40 9.74
CA ASP A 30 -11.58 -8.54 8.59
C ASP A 30 -10.41 -7.60 8.95
N ALA A 31 -9.28 -7.76 8.26
CA ALA A 31 -8.05 -7.02 8.56
C ALA A 31 -8.17 -5.52 8.25
N THR A 32 -8.90 -5.13 7.20
CA THR A 32 -9.17 -3.71 6.92
C THR A 32 -9.98 -3.11 8.07
N TYR A 33 -11.02 -3.82 8.50
CA TYR A 33 -11.89 -3.36 9.58
C TYR A 33 -11.14 -3.22 10.91
N TYR A 34 -10.32 -4.21 11.27
CA TYR A 34 -9.48 -4.17 12.46
C TYR A 34 -8.54 -2.97 12.48
N LEU A 35 -7.79 -2.77 11.39
CA LEU A 35 -6.85 -1.64 11.29
C LEU A 35 -7.58 -0.30 11.36
N ALA A 36 -8.72 -0.18 10.68
CA ALA A 36 -9.55 1.01 10.73
C ALA A 36 -10.04 1.31 12.16
N GLN A 37 -10.57 0.30 12.85
CA GLN A 37 -11.03 0.45 14.24
C GLN A 37 -9.90 0.82 15.20
N LEU A 38 -8.72 0.21 15.03
CA LEU A 38 -7.54 0.53 15.82
C LEU A 38 -7.16 2.01 15.66
N LEU A 39 -7.09 2.50 14.42
CA LEU A 39 -6.73 3.89 14.11
C LEU A 39 -7.81 4.92 14.46
N GLU A 40 -9.05 4.49 14.68
CA GLU A 40 -10.15 5.35 15.14
C GLU A 40 -10.26 5.42 16.67
N THR A 41 -9.63 4.49 17.40
CA THR A 41 -9.80 4.34 18.84
C THR A 41 -8.55 4.79 19.62
N PRO A 42 -8.66 5.66 20.63
CA PRO A 42 -7.54 5.98 21.52
C PRO A 42 -6.98 4.74 22.24
N PRO A 43 -5.67 4.66 22.51
CA PRO A 43 -4.64 5.66 22.26
C PRO A 43 -4.02 5.59 20.85
N ALA A 44 -4.41 4.63 20.02
CA ALA A 44 -3.82 4.38 18.71
C ALA A 44 -4.33 5.32 17.59
N HIS A 45 -5.11 6.34 17.97
CA HIS A 45 -5.64 7.32 17.04
C HIS A 45 -4.55 8.26 16.53
N GLU A 46 -4.35 8.28 15.21
CA GLU A 46 -3.25 8.98 14.55
C GLU A 46 -3.79 10.04 13.58
N PRO A 47 -4.08 11.26 14.07
CA PRO A 47 -4.78 12.29 13.29
C PRO A 47 -3.94 12.83 12.13
N LEU A 48 -2.61 12.72 12.20
CA LEU A 48 -1.68 13.29 11.21
C LEU A 48 -1.20 12.30 10.15
N LEU A 49 -1.78 11.09 10.09
CA LEU A 49 -1.38 10.05 9.13
C LEU A 49 -1.41 10.56 7.67
N SER A 50 -2.47 11.26 7.27
CA SER A 50 -2.57 11.85 5.92
C SER A 50 -1.60 13.01 5.68
N ALA A 51 -1.05 13.62 6.74
CA ALA A 51 -0.11 14.74 6.64
C ALA A 51 1.36 14.29 6.61
N LEU A 52 1.65 13.06 7.06
CA LEU A 52 3.00 12.49 7.17
C LEU A 52 3.27 11.36 6.17
N GLY A 53 2.22 10.76 5.58
CA GLY A 53 2.37 9.64 4.66
C GLY A 53 2.78 8.32 5.34
N GLY A 54 2.76 8.25 6.67
CA GLY A 54 3.17 7.07 7.42
C GLY A 54 2.96 7.25 8.92
N LEU A 55 3.33 6.23 9.70
CA LEU A 55 3.00 6.11 11.12
C LEU A 55 4.24 5.88 11.97
N THR A 56 4.32 6.63 13.07
CA THR A 56 5.26 6.38 14.16
C THR A 56 4.49 5.71 15.30
N GLY A 57 4.64 4.39 15.49
CA GLY A 57 4.08 3.67 16.66
C GLY A 57 2.93 2.68 16.41
N VAL A 58 2.32 2.62 15.23
CA VAL A 58 1.19 1.70 14.97
C VAL A 58 1.53 0.23 15.15
N GLU A 59 2.77 -0.17 14.85
CA GLU A 59 3.23 -1.53 15.14
C GLU A 59 3.09 -1.91 16.61
N ALA A 60 3.47 -1.00 17.51
CA ALA A 60 3.39 -1.23 18.94
C ALA A 60 1.93 -1.23 19.42
N HIS A 61 1.05 -0.41 18.85
CA HIS A 61 -0.39 -0.47 19.14
C HIS A 61 -1.04 -1.78 18.65
N ILE A 62 -0.65 -2.28 17.48
CA ILE A 62 -1.09 -3.60 17.00
C ILE A 62 -0.64 -4.67 18.00
N LYS A 63 0.64 -4.67 18.40
CA LYS A 63 1.19 -5.61 19.37
C LYS A 63 0.45 -5.56 20.71
N GLN A 64 0.25 -4.37 21.27
CA GLN A 64 -0.49 -4.16 22.53
C GLN A 64 -1.94 -4.62 22.42
N ASN A 65 -2.62 -4.36 21.30
CA ASN A 65 -3.98 -4.82 21.10
C ASN A 65 -4.04 -6.36 21.04
N LEU A 66 -3.15 -7.00 20.28
CA LEU A 66 -3.05 -8.47 20.20
C LEU A 66 -2.70 -9.12 21.56
N ASP A 67 -2.01 -8.41 22.46
CA ASP A 67 -1.81 -8.87 23.84
C ASP A 67 -3.13 -8.95 24.61
N LEU A 68 -4.10 -8.07 24.32
CA LEU A 68 -5.43 -8.13 24.91
C LEU A 68 -6.20 -9.36 24.39
N TRP A 69 -6.16 -9.65 23.10
CA TRP A 69 -6.75 -10.88 22.53
C TRP A 69 -6.22 -12.13 23.25
N ALA A 70 -4.90 -12.24 23.36
CA ALA A 70 -4.25 -13.35 24.05
C ALA A 70 -4.63 -13.42 25.55
N LYS A 71 -4.70 -12.27 26.24
CA LYS A 71 -5.09 -12.18 27.66
C LYS A 71 -6.49 -12.72 27.94
N PHE A 72 -7.42 -12.55 26.99
CA PHE A 72 -8.78 -13.07 27.09
C PHE A 72 -8.96 -14.46 26.47
N GLU A 73 -7.86 -15.11 26.08
CA GLU A 73 -7.84 -16.45 25.46
C GLU A 73 -8.68 -16.51 24.17
N ILE A 74 -8.67 -15.42 23.38
CA ILE A 74 -9.33 -15.34 22.08
C ILE A 74 -8.26 -15.32 21.00
N VAL A 75 -8.39 -16.20 19.99
CA VAL A 75 -7.43 -16.29 18.89
C VAL A 75 -7.97 -15.54 17.67
N PRO A 76 -7.35 -14.43 17.22
CA PRO A 76 -7.77 -13.79 15.99
C PRO A 76 -7.22 -14.53 14.78
N PHE A 77 -8.08 -14.85 13.82
CA PHE A 77 -7.73 -15.37 12.50
C PHE A 77 -7.98 -14.28 11.45
N PHE A 78 -6.91 -13.61 10.99
CA PHE A 78 -7.06 -12.45 10.12
C PHE A 78 -7.33 -12.83 8.67
N VAL A 79 -8.33 -12.18 8.06
CA VAL A 79 -8.65 -12.27 6.65
C VAL A 79 -8.41 -10.91 6.00
N PHE A 80 -7.46 -10.86 5.08
CA PHE A 80 -7.09 -9.66 4.32
C PHE A 80 -7.87 -9.58 3.01
N ASP A 81 -8.19 -8.37 2.59
CA ASP A 81 -8.66 -8.15 1.21
C ASP A 81 -7.58 -8.51 0.19
N GLY A 82 -8.00 -9.20 -0.86
CA GLY A 82 -7.22 -9.45 -2.07
C GLY A 82 -7.54 -8.44 -3.16
N GLN A 83 -7.97 -8.93 -4.33
CA GLN A 83 -8.25 -8.08 -5.48
C GLN A 83 -9.52 -7.24 -5.26
N PRO A 84 -9.59 -6.01 -5.82
CA PRO A 84 -10.81 -5.23 -5.75
C PRO A 84 -11.95 -5.94 -6.49
N VAL A 85 -13.19 -5.79 -6.02
CA VAL A 85 -14.39 -6.21 -6.77
C VAL A 85 -14.81 -5.13 -7.78
N THR A 86 -15.62 -5.50 -8.77
CA THR A 86 -16.14 -4.54 -9.75
C THR A 86 -16.85 -3.36 -9.06
N GLY A 87 -16.43 -2.14 -9.39
CA GLY A 87 -16.94 -0.88 -8.83
C GLY A 87 -16.14 -0.33 -7.64
N GLN A 88 -15.37 -1.16 -6.93
CA GLN A 88 -14.62 -0.74 -5.74
C GLN A 88 -13.57 0.34 -6.01
N ASP A 89 -12.89 0.24 -7.16
CA ASP A 89 -11.86 1.20 -7.58
C ASP A 89 -12.43 2.62 -7.75
N ASP A 90 -13.61 2.75 -8.38
CA ASP A 90 -14.26 4.04 -8.62
C ASP A 90 -14.80 4.64 -7.31
N ILE A 91 -15.33 3.82 -6.40
CA ILE A 91 -15.76 4.27 -5.07
C ILE A 91 -14.57 4.73 -4.24
N THR A 92 -13.48 3.97 -4.26
CA THR A 92 -12.24 4.32 -3.56
C THR A 92 -11.68 5.65 -4.07
N LEU A 93 -11.65 5.85 -5.39
CA LEU A 93 -11.25 7.11 -6.01
C LEU A 93 -12.13 8.27 -5.54
N ASN A 94 -13.45 8.11 -5.59
CA ASN A 94 -14.39 9.15 -5.17
C ASN A 94 -14.24 9.50 -3.68
N ARG A 95 -13.99 8.51 -2.83
CA ARG A 95 -13.72 8.71 -1.39
C ARG A 95 -12.41 9.47 -1.18
N ALA A 96 -11.34 9.08 -1.87
CA ALA A 96 -10.04 9.76 -1.80
C ALA A 96 -10.13 11.23 -2.24
N LEU A 97 -10.81 11.52 -3.37
CA LEU A 97 -11.01 12.90 -3.83
C LEU A 97 -11.80 13.75 -2.83
N LYS A 98 -12.81 13.17 -2.16
CA LYS A 98 -13.55 13.86 -1.10
C LYS A 98 -12.69 14.08 0.14
N ALA A 99 -11.83 13.13 0.50
CA ALA A 99 -10.90 13.28 1.61
C ALA A 99 -9.87 14.37 1.33
N ASN A 100 -9.31 14.43 0.12
CA ASN A 100 -8.34 15.45 -0.28
C ASN A 100 -8.88 16.88 -0.17
N LYS A 101 -10.17 17.11 -0.48
CA LYS A 101 -10.81 18.41 -0.25
C LYS A 101 -10.76 18.85 1.22
N LYS A 102 -10.91 17.90 2.16
CA LYS A 102 -10.86 18.19 3.59
C LYS A 102 -9.42 18.34 4.09
N THR A 103 -8.48 17.56 3.56
CA THR A 103 -7.07 17.76 3.91
C THR A 103 -6.55 19.10 3.38
N ASP A 104 -7.06 19.61 2.26
CA ASP A 104 -6.79 20.97 1.78
C ASP A 104 -7.28 22.06 2.77
N GLU A 105 -8.45 21.87 3.37
CA GLU A 105 -8.94 22.75 4.46
C GLU A 105 -8.01 22.70 5.68
N ALA A 106 -7.56 21.51 6.08
CA ALA A 106 -6.61 21.34 7.18
C ALA A 106 -5.26 22.02 6.89
N TRP A 107 -4.74 21.88 5.67
CA TRP A 107 -3.52 22.56 5.23
C TRP A 107 -3.68 24.09 5.24
N LYS A 108 -4.85 24.60 4.87
CA LYS A 108 -5.15 26.03 4.95
C LYS A 108 -5.12 26.53 6.41
N LEU A 109 -5.81 25.85 7.32
CA LEU A 109 -5.80 26.17 8.76
C LEU A 109 -4.37 26.15 9.32
N TYR A 110 -3.58 25.14 8.96
CA TYR A 110 -2.18 25.04 9.36
C TYR A 110 -1.36 26.25 8.86
N SER A 111 -1.56 26.67 7.60
CA SER A 111 -0.87 27.84 7.03
C SER A 111 -1.27 29.18 7.67
N GLU A 112 -2.47 29.26 8.25
CA GLU A 112 -2.99 30.43 8.96
C GLU A 112 -2.57 30.45 10.45
N GLY A 113 -1.84 29.44 10.92
CA GLY A 113 -1.35 29.33 12.31
C GLY A 113 -2.31 28.64 13.28
N ALA A 114 -3.44 28.11 12.80
CA ALA A 114 -4.43 27.37 13.60
C ALA A 114 -4.07 25.88 13.69
N ALA A 115 -2.94 25.56 14.34
CA ALA A 115 -2.37 24.21 14.35
C ALA A 115 -3.29 23.15 14.99
N GLU A 116 -3.92 23.44 16.13
CA GLU A 116 -4.81 22.50 16.82
C GLU A 116 -6.05 22.16 15.98
N GLU A 117 -6.67 23.17 15.36
CA GLU A 117 -7.81 23.00 14.45
C GLU A 117 -7.42 22.22 13.20
N ALA A 118 -6.21 22.45 12.67
CA ALA A 118 -5.68 21.70 11.54
C ALA A 118 -5.51 20.20 11.88
N VAL A 119 -4.90 19.88 13.03
CA VAL A 119 -4.73 18.49 13.51
C VAL A 119 -6.10 17.81 13.65
N SER A 120 -7.07 18.48 14.28
CA SER A 120 -8.43 17.97 14.38
C SER A 120 -9.06 17.74 13.00
N THR A 121 -8.85 18.65 12.06
CA THR A 121 -9.42 18.54 10.71
C THR A 121 -8.82 17.36 9.93
N PHE A 122 -7.49 17.15 10.02
CA PHE A 122 -6.84 15.96 9.49
C PHE A 122 -7.40 14.67 10.12
N GLY A 123 -7.55 14.63 11.44
CA GLY A 123 -8.09 13.47 12.16
C GLY A 123 -9.54 13.12 11.78
N THR A 124 -10.34 14.07 11.30
CA THR A 124 -11.69 13.80 10.77
C THR A 124 -11.70 13.33 9.31
N SER A 125 -10.55 13.29 8.64
CA SER A 125 -10.39 12.96 7.23
C SER A 125 -9.37 11.84 6.93
N PRO A 126 -9.36 10.74 7.70
CA PRO A 126 -8.39 9.66 7.54
C PRO A 126 -8.37 9.00 6.16
N GLY A 127 -9.51 8.98 5.46
CA GLY A 127 -9.65 8.30 4.16
C GLY A 127 -8.83 8.85 2.99
N ALA A 128 -7.99 9.87 3.19
CA ALA A 128 -6.94 10.23 2.23
C ALA A 128 -5.81 9.19 2.23
N PHE A 129 -5.47 8.65 3.41
CA PHE A 129 -4.52 7.55 3.56
C PHE A 129 -5.20 6.20 3.34
N ARG A 130 -4.49 5.28 2.66
CA ARG A 130 -4.98 3.94 2.35
C ARG A 130 -4.54 2.96 3.42
N ILE A 131 -5.48 2.44 4.19
CA ILE A 131 -5.19 1.47 5.26
C ILE A 131 -4.47 0.22 4.74
N GLN A 132 -4.74 -0.19 3.49
CA GLN A 132 -4.11 -1.35 2.88
C GLN A 132 -2.58 -1.23 2.80
N ASN A 133 -2.03 0.00 2.87
CA ASN A 133 -0.59 0.23 2.93
C ASN A 133 0.02 -0.33 4.24
N LEU A 134 -0.79 -0.60 5.27
CA LEU A 134 -0.38 -1.20 6.54
C LEU A 134 -0.48 -2.74 6.56
N TYR A 135 -0.98 -3.36 5.49
CA TYR A 135 -1.06 -4.83 5.39
C TYR A 135 0.29 -5.53 5.57
N PRO A 136 1.40 -5.08 4.95
CA PRO A 136 2.69 -5.72 5.16
C PRO A 136 3.15 -5.70 6.62
N LEU A 137 2.88 -4.59 7.32
CA LEU A 137 3.19 -4.45 8.74
C LEU A 137 2.37 -5.44 9.58
N LEU A 138 1.04 -5.48 9.39
CA LEU A 138 0.19 -6.40 10.14
C LEU A 138 0.59 -7.87 9.87
N LYS A 139 0.77 -8.27 8.61
CA LYS A 139 1.21 -9.63 8.26
C LYS A 139 2.53 -10.01 8.93
N THR A 140 3.48 -9.07 8.99
CA THR A 140 4.75 -9.24 9.70
C THR A 140 4.52 -9.52 11.18
N VAL A 141 3.75 -8.67 11.86
CA VAL A 141 3.43 -8.84 13.29
C VAL A 141 2.70 -10.16 13.56
N LEU A 142 1.79 -10.57 12.68
CA LEU A 142 1.08 -11.84 12.80
C LEU A 142 2.02 -13.04 12.67
N LYS A 143 2.89 -13.04 11.66
CA LYS A 143 3.90 -14.10 11.45
C LYS A 143 4.86 -14.19 12.64
N ASP A 144 5.35 -13.06 13.14
CA ASP A 144 6.25 -13.00 14.30
C ASP A 144 5.58 -13.49 15.60
N ARG A 145 4.25 -13.49 15.67
CA ARG A 145 3.43 -14.02 16.77
C ARG A 145 2.86 -15.41 16.50
N GLU A 146 3.25 -16.06 15.40
CA GLU A 146 2.73 -17.36 14.97
C GLU A 146 1.19 -17.39 14.79
N LEU A 147 0.59 -16.24 14.48
CA LEU A 147 -0.83 -16.11 14.18
C LEU A 147 -1.09 -16.36 12.70
N HIS A 148 -2.12 -17.16 12.42
CA HIS A 148 -2.53 -17.44 11.05
C HIS A 148 -3.28 -16.26 10.43
N PHE A 149 -3.08 -16.09 9.12
CA PHE A 149 -3.90 -15.22 8.30
C PHE A 149 -4.17 -15.88 6.94
N LEU A 150 -5.14 -15.31 6.24
CA LEU A 150 -5.48 -15.66 4.87
C LEU A 150 -5.72 -14.38 4.07
N VAL A 151 -5.30 -14.34 2.80
CA VAL A 151 -5.69 -13.27 1.88
C VAL A 151 -6.80 -13.79 0.98
N ALA A 152 -7.98 -13.16 1.06
CA ALA A 152 -9.13 -13.55 0.26
C ALA A 152 -8.84 -13.35 -1.24
N PRO A 153 -9.53 -14.06 -2.16
CA PRO A 153 -9.33 -13.85 -3.59
C PRO A 153 -9.71 -12.41 -4.00
N TYR A 154 -10.78 -11.91 -3.39
CA TYR A 154 -11.30 -10.55 -3.53
C TYR A 154 -11.59 -9.95 -2.15
N ALA A 155 -12.85 -9.73 -1.77
CA ALA A 155 -13.20 -9.11 -0.49
C ALA A 155 -13.04 -10.06 0.71
N ALA A 156 -12.48 -9.58 1.82
CA ALA A 156 -12.40 -10.32 3.08
C ALA A 156 -13.78 -10.70 3.61
N CYS A 157 -14.76 -9.80 3.48
CA CYS A 157 -16.15 -10.05 3.87
C CYS A 157 -16.73 -11.32 3.23
N ALA A 158 -16.44 -11.56 1.95
CA ALA A 158 -16.94 -12.75 1.24
C ALA A 158 -16.34 -14.05 1.80
N GLN A 159 -15.06 -14.03 2.15
CA GLN A 159 -14.37 -15.18 2.72
C GLN A 159 -14.81 -15.46 4.17
N LEU A 160 -15.00 -14.43 4.98
CA LEU A 160 -15.55 -14.55 6.32
C LEU A 160 -16.97 -15.14 6.28
N ALA A 161 -17.80 -14.67 5.35
CA ALA A 161 -19.14 -15.21 5.17
C ALA A 161 -19.12 -16.68 4.70
N TYR A 162 -18.11 -17.10 3.94
CA TYR A 162 -17.93 -18.52 3.61
C TYR A 162 -17.72 -19.37 4.87
N PHE A 163 -16.86 -18.94 5.81
CA PHE A 163 -16.62 -19.68 7.05
C PHE A 163 -17.91 -19.86 7.87
N GLU A 164 -18.73 -18.82 7.98
CA GLU A 164 -20.06 -18.87 8.62
C GLU A 164 -21.05 -19.76 7.84
N MET A 165 -21.05 -19.68 6.51
CA MET A 165 -21.97 -20.44 5.66
C MET A 165 -21.76 -21.95 5.82
N VAL A 166 -20.53 -22.41 6.00
CA VAL A 166 -20.19 -23.84 6.11
C VAL A 166 -20.05 -24.33 7.54
N ASP A 167 -20.26 -23.47 8.55
CA ASP A 167 -19.98 -23.78 9.96
C ASP A 167 -18.54 -24.27 10.14
N SER A 168 -17.58 -23.52 9.59
CA SER A 168 -16.16 -23.91 9.57
C SER A 168 -15.60 -24.10 10.98
N ASP A 169 -14.86 -25.19 11.18
CA ASP A 169 -14.16 -25.45 12.45
C ASP A 169 -12.98 -24.48 12.69
N GLN A 170 -12.63 -23.63 11.72
CA GLN A 170 -11.52 -22.67 11.81
C GLN A 170 -11.85 -21.43 12.66
N CYS A 171 -13.13 -21.11 12.84
CA CYS A 171 -13.55 -19.97 13.65
C CYS A 171 -14.95 -20.17 14.23
N SER A 172 -15.20 -19.58 15.40
CA SER A 172 -16.49 -19.63 16.12
C SER A 172 -17.31 -18.35 15.95
N GLY A 173 -16.82 -17.40 15.14
CA GLY A 173 -17.53 -16.18 14.82
C GLY A 173 -16.72 -15.27 13.91
N VAL A 174 -17.40 -14.27 13.34
CA VAL A 174 -16.79 -13.30 12.41
C VAL A 174 -16.86 -11.88 12.95
N MET A 175 -15.79 -11.13 12.72
CA MET A 175 -15.68 -9.70 13.02
C MET A 175 -15.33 -8.94 11.74
N GLY A 176 -16.04 -7.85 11.46
CA GLY A 176 -15.75 -7.04 10.28
C GLY A 176 -16.84 -6.01 9.99
N SER A 177 -16.75 -5.39 8.81
CA SER A 177 -17.67 -4.35 8.29
C SER A 177 -19.14 -4.80 8.23
N GLN A 178 -20.09 -3.86 8.26
CA GLN A 178 -21.52 -4.22 8.15
C GLN A 178 -21.83 -4.84 6.79
N GLU A 179 -20.97 -4.63 5.79
CA GLU A 179 -21.06 -5.27 4.47
C GLU A 179 -21.06 -6.81 4.56
N LEU A 180 -20.56 -7.41 5.64
CA LEU A 180 -20.73 -8.84 5.93
C LEU A 180 -22.20 -9.28 5.89
N LEU A 181 -23.13 -8.41 6.29
CA LEU A 181 -24.55 -8.72 6.32
C LEU A 181 -25.15 -8.87 4.90
N LEU A 182 -24.46 -8.41 3.85
CA LEU A 182 -24.87 -8.66 2.45
C LEU A 182 -24.73 -10.14 2.06
N TYR A 183 -23.84 -10.87 2.73
CA TYR A 183 -23.45 -12.25 2.44
C TYR A 183 -24.19 -13.25 3.36
N PRO A 184 -24.15 -14.57 3.09
CA PRO A 184 -24.90 -15.57 3.86
C PRO A 184 -24.26 -15.86 5.24
N VAL A 185 -24.29 -14.89 6.14
CA VAL A 185 -23.91 -15.02 7.56
C VAL A 185 -25.11 -15.52 8.37
N LYS A 186 -24.91 -16.59 9.16
CA LYS A 186 -25.99 -17.25 9.91
C LYS A 186 -26.30 -16.53 11.24
N ASP A 187 -25.26 -16.10 11.95
CA ASP A 187 -25.37 -15.58 13.30
C ASP A 187 -25.20 -14.05 13.39
N SER A 188 -24.27 -13.59 14.23
CA SER A 188 -24.04 -12.19 14.52
C SER A 188 -22.63 -11.80 14.10
N VAL A 189 -22.50 -10.60 13.53
CA VAL A 189 -21.21 -10.02 13.18
C VAL A 189 -20.70 -9.24 14.38
N ILE A 190 -19.54 -9.62 14.90
CA ILE A 190 -18.85 -8.89 15.96
C ILE A 190 -18.38 -7.54 15.40
N ARG A 191 -18.60 -6.49 16.18
CA ARG A 191 -18.32 -5.10 15.82
C ARG A 191 -17.17 -4.51 16.62
N SER A 192 -17.13 -4.77 17.92
CA SER A 192 -16.09 -4.20 18.78
C SER A 192 -15.94 -5.01 20.06
N PHE A 193 -14.73 -4.94 20.60
CA PHE A 193 -14.39 -5.41 21.94
C PHE A 193 -14.16 -4.20 22.84
N ASP A 194 -14.83 -4.18 23.99
CA ASP A 194 -14.47 -3.34 25.11
C ASP A 194 -13.76 -4.22 26.15
N TRP A 195 -12.44 -4.23 26.07
CA TRP A 195 -11.57 -5.06 26.91
C TRP A 195 -11.61 -4.65 28.39
N GLU A 196 -11.92 -3.38 28.69
CA GLU A 196 -12.01 -2.88 30.06
C GLU A 196 -13.33 -3.26 30.70
N ALA A 197 -14.44 -3.00 29.99
CA ALA A 197 -15.78 -3.41 30.41
C ALA A 197 -16.00 -4.93 30.32
N LYS A 198 -15.10 -5.64 29.63
CA LYS A 198 -15.19 -7.09 29.35
C LYS A 198 -16.44 -7.45 28.56
N THR A 199 -16.78 -6.62 27.58
CA THR A 199 -17.96 -6.83 26.75
C THR A 199 -17.61 -6.85 25.27
N VAL A 200 -18.43 -7.55 24.50
CA VAL A 200 -18.35 -7.58 23.03
C VAL A 200 -19.66 -7.05 22.45
N THR A 201 -19.57 -6.23 21.41
CA THR A 201 -20.74 -5.72 20.70
C THR A 201 -20.90 -6.46 19.37
N ALA A 202 -22.11 -6.94 19.08
CA ALA A 202 -22.41 -7.68 17.87
C ALA A 202 -23.77 -7.32 17.26
N VAL A 203 -23.90 -7.48 15.94
CA VAL A 203 -25.11 -7.21 15.17
C VAL A 203 -25.62 -8.51 14.54
N SER A 204 -26.85 -8.91 14.88
CA SER A 204 -27.48 -10.10 14.29
C SER A 204 -28.20 -9.75 12.98
N LYS A 205 -27.81 -10.40 11.87
CA LYS A 205 -28.45 -10.22 10.55
C LYS A 205 -29.96 -10.44 10.61
N LYS A 206 -30.38 -11.51 11.28
CA LYS A 206 -31.80 -11.88 11.46
C LYS A 206 -32.59 -10.81 12.24
N LYS A 207 -31.99 -10.22 13.28
CA LYS A 207 -32.61 -9.15 14.06
C LYS A 207 -32.79 -7.90 13.19
N VAL A 208 -31.72 -7.48 12.51
CA VAL A 208 -31.72 -6.31 11.61
C VAL A 208 -32.78 -6.47 10.52
N MET A 209 -32.85 -7.63 9.85
CA MET A 209 -33.83 -7.89 8.79
C MET A 209 -35.28 -7.82 9.28
N ARG A 210 -35.57 -8.36 10.47
CA ARG A 210 -36.90 -8.29 11.11
C ARG A 210 -37.29 -6.87 11.50
N SER A 211 -36.33 -6.08 11.97
CA SER A 211 -36.56 -4.67 12.29
C SER A 211 -36.77 -3.81 11.04
N LEU A 212 -36.04 -4.09 9.95
CA LEU A 212 -36.07 -3.29 8.72
C LEU A 212 -37.31 -3.59 7.85
N THR A 213 -37.69 -4.87 7.76
CA THR A 213 -38.77 -5.32 6.87
C THR A 213 -39.78 -6.19 7.62
N PRO A 214 -41.10 -5.92 7.51
CA PRO A 214 -42.12 -6.70 8.23
C PRO A 214 -42.10 -8.21 7.95
N THR A 215 -41.59 -8.61 6.77
CA THR A 215 -41.51 -10.00 6.32
C THR A 215 -40.12 -10.61 6.47
N ALA A 216 -39.13 -9.88 7.01
CA ALA A 216 -37.74 -10.29 7.08
C ALA A 216 -37.20 -10.84 5.74
N SER A 217 -37.51 -10.16 4.63
CA SER A 217 -37.13 -10.59 3.28
C SER A 217 -35.66 -10.28 3.00
N GLU A 218 -34.85 -11.32 2.85
CA GLU A 218 -33.41 -11.17 2.57
C GLU A 218 -33.12 -10.48 1.24
N PRO A 219 -33.78 -10.80 0.11
CA PRO A 219 -33.57 -10.07 -1.14
C PRO A 219 -33.86 -8.57 -1.00
N ARG A 220 -34.92 -8.20 -0.27
CA ARG A 220 -35.25 -6.78 -0.03
C ARG A 220 -34.21 -6.12 0.88
N PHE A 221 -33.71 -6.82 1.89
CA PHE A 221 -32.65 -6.33 2.76
C PHE A 221 -31.39 -6.02 1.97
N ILE A 222 -30.90 -6.96 1.15
CA ILE A 222 -29.73 -6.80 0.28
C ILE A 222 -29.94 -5.62 -0.67
N ASP A 223 -31.08 -5.56 -1.36
CA ASP A 223 -31.39 -4.48 -2.31
C ASP A 223 -31.41 -3.10 -1.61
N SER A 224 -31.99 -3.02 -0.41
CA SER A 224 -32.03 -1.78 0.38
C SER A 224 -30.65 -1.35 0.85
N PHE A 225 -29.81 -2.31 1.26
CA PHE A 225 -28.45 -2.02 1.72
C PHE A 225 -27.57 -1.56 0.55
N LEU A 226 -27.62 -2.24 -0.58
CA LEU A 226 -26.94 -1.80 -1.81
C LEU A 226 -27.40 -0.39 -2.22
N MET A 227 -28.70 -0.08 -2.14
CA MET A 227 -29.21 1.27 -2.42
C MET A 227 -28.67 2.33 -1.45
N ALA A 228 -28.41 2.01 -0.18
CA ALA A 228 -27.80 2.93 0.76
C ALA A 228 -26.31 3.22 0.44
N GLY A 229 -25.67 2.34 -0.33
CA GLY A 229 -24.29 2.46 -0.79
C GLY A 229 -23.32 1.56 -0.02
N THR A 230 -22.27 1.12 -0.70
CA THR A 230 -21.23 0.21 -0.17
C THR A 230 -19.84 0.68 -0.62
N SER A 231 -18.81 -0.10 -0.30
CA SER A 231 -17.44 0.05 -0.76
C SER A 231 -17.27 -0.16 -2.28
N PHE A 232 -18.27 -0.71 -2.96
CA PHE A 232 -18.25 -1.00 -4.40
C PHE A 232 -19.48 -0.51 -5.18
N LEU A 233 -20.44 0.14 -4.52
CA LEU A 233 -21.61 0.75 -5.16
C LEU A 233 -21.90 2.12 -4.53
N PRO A 234 -22.08 3.21 -5.30
CA PRO A 234 -22.43 4.50 -4.73
C PRO A 234 -23.89 4.48 -4.27
N PRO A 235 -24.27 5.28 -3.25
CA PRO A 235 -25.66 5.39 -2.83
C PRO A 235 -26.58 5.75 -4.01
N PHE A 236 -27.82 5.26 -3.97
CA PHE A 236 -28.83 5.59 -4.98
C PHE A 236 -29.01 7.11 -5.04
N PRO A 237 -28.86 7.77 -6.22
CA PRO A 237 -28.80 9.22 -6.30
C PRO A 237 -29.97 9.98 -5.67
N ALA A 238 -31.20 9.44 -5.73
CA ALA A 238 -32.36 10.07 -5.11
C ALA A 238 -32.29 10.13 -3.57
N LEU A 239 -31.53 9.23 -2.92
CA LEU A 239 -31.32 9.27 -1.47
C LEU A 239 -30.38 10.42 -1.05
N LEU A 240 -29.57 10.92 -1.98
CA LEU A 240 -28.64 12.02 -1.74
C LEU A 240 -29.27 13.40 -1.96
N ASP A 241 -30.52 13.45 -2.43
CA ASP A 241 -31.23 14.72 -2.63
C ASP A 241 -31.69 15.29 -1.28
N GLY A 242 -30.97 16.32 -0.82
CA GLY A 242 -31.24 17.01 0.45
C GLY A 242 -32.60 17.71 0.52
N SER A 243 -33.31 17.88 -0.61
CA SER A 243 -34.69 18.36 -0.61
C SER A 243 -35.70 17.28 -0.24
N MET A 244 -35.34 16.00 -0.45
CA MET A 244 -36.19 14.84 -0.18
C MET A 244 -35.88 14.20 1.17
N TYR A 245 -34.58 14.10 1.51
CA TYR A 245 -34.11 13.39 2.70
C TYR A 245 -33.09 14.24 3.45
N SER A 246 -33.28 14.38 4.77
CA SER A 246 -32.33 15.09 5.64
C SER A 246 -31.09 14.25 5.97
N ASP A 247 -31.25 12.93 5.97
CA ASP A 247 -30.19 11.94 6.14
C ASP A 247 -30.58 10.66 5.39
N TYR A 248 -29.59 9.87 4.97
CA TYR A 248 -29.81 8.62 4.25
C TYR A 248 -29.12 7.45 4.93
N ASN A 249 -29.86 6.34 5.00
CA ASN A 249 -29.43 5.06 5.56
C ASN A 249 -30.29 3.95 4.94
N ILE A 250 -30.02 2.71 5.32
CA ILE A 250 -30.73 1.52 4.85
C ILE A 250 -32.24 1.58 5.11
N SER A 251 -32.68 2.22 6.20
CA SER A 251 -34.11 2.36 6.53
C SER A 251 -34.82 3.28 5.53
N THR A 252 -34.18 4.41 5.19
CA THR A 252 -34.67 5.32 4.14
C THR A 252 -34.73 4.60 2.78
N ALA A 253 -33.68 3.86 2.42
CA ALA A 253 -33.64 3.06 1.19
C ALA A 253 -34.74 1.99 1.15
N ALA A 254 -34.96 1.26 2.24
CA ALA A 254 -35.98 0.23 2.36
C ALA A 254 -37.41 0.81 2.26
N ASN A 255 -37.62 2.03 2.73
CA ASN A 255 -38.89 2.75 2.59
C ASN A 255 -39.14 3.21 1.15
N LEU A 256 -38.14 3.75 0.47
CA LEU A 256 -38.22 4.10 -0.95
C LEU A 256 -38.53 2.85 -1.78
N LEU A 257 -37.77 1.78 -1.56
CA LEU A 257 -37.96 0.51 -2.29
C LEU A 257 -39.36 -0.08 -2.08
N ARG A 258 -39.95 0.09 -0.89
CA ARG A 258 -41.34 -0.31 -0.61
C ARG A 258 -42.35 0.43 -1.49
N THR A 259 -42.12 1.73 -1.74
CA THR A 259 -42.99 2.53 -2.61
C THR A 259 -42.82 2.19 -4.09
N ALA A 260 -41.67 1.63 -4.46
CA ALA A 260 -41.36 1.14 -5.80
C ALA A 260 -41.66 -0.36 -5.99
N GLU A 261 -42.68 -0.88 -5.29
CA GLU A 261 -43.12 -2.28 -5.39
C GLU A 261 -42.01 -3.32 -5.10
N ASN A 262 -41.03 -2.95 -4.28
CA ASN A 262 -39.82 -3.73 -3.99
C ASN A 262 -38.93 -4.02 -5.22
N SER A 263 -39.00 -3.20 -6.25
CA SER A 263 -38.21 -3.30 -7.47
C SER A 263 -37.28 -2.11 -7.61
N VAL A 264 -35.97 -2.36 -7.59
CA VAL A 264 -34.96 -1.32 -7.84
C VAL A 264 -35.08 -0.75 -9.25
N ALA A 265 -35.45 -1.56 -10.24
CA ALA A 265 -35.68 -1.08 -11.60
C ALA A 265 -36.86 -0.10 -11.67
N THR A 266 -37.93 -0.36 -10.91
CA THR A 266 -39.07 0.55 -10.81
C THR A 266 -38.67 1.84 -10.10
N ALA A 267 -37.88 1.76 -9.03
CA ALA A 267 -37.34 2.93 -8.34
C ALA A 267 -36.50 3.80 -9.29
N CYS A 268 -35.62 3.20 -10.08
CA CYS A 268 -34.84 3.90 -11.10
C CYS A 268 -35.73 4.57 -12.15
N ALA A 269 -36.80 3.90 -12.60
CA ALA A 269 -37.74 4.49 -13.55
C ALA A 269 -38.48 5.70 -12.97
N SER A 270 -38.83 5.67 -11.68
CA SER A 270 -39.49 6.79 -10.98
C SER A 270 -38.59 8.00 -10.78
N PHE A 271 -37.27 7.81 -10.69
CA PHE A 271 -36.27 8.86 -10.48
C PHE A 271 -35.31 9.01 -11.67
N ASN A 272 -35.80 8.75 -12.88
CA ASN A 272 -34.95 8.71 -14.08
C ASN A 272 -34.29 10.07 -14.37
N ASP A 273 -34.96 11.18 -14.10
CA ASP A 273 -34.42 12.54 -14.21
C ASP A 273 -33.21 12.78 -13.27
N ILE A 274 -33.30 12.32 -12.02
CA ILE A 274 -32.19 12.38 -11.06
C ILE A 274 -31.03 11.47 -11.52
N LEU A 275 -31.34 10.27 -12.02
CA LEU A 275 -30.32 9.36 -12.55
C LEU A 275 -29.59 9.94 -13.75
N GLN A 276 -30.31 10.43 -14.76
CA GLN A 276 -29.68 11.01 -15.97
C GLN A 276 -28.78 12.21 -15.66
N SER A 277 -29.07 12.95 -14.58
CA SER A 277 -28.26 14.10 -14.17
C SER A 277 -27.05 13.74 -13.30
N ASN A 278 -27.13 12.68 -12.50
CA ASN A 278 -26.10 12.35 -11.50
C ASN A 278 -25.31 11.07 -11.82
N ASP A 279 -25.98 10.00 -12.22
CA ASP A 279 -25.37 8.71 -12.55
C ASP A 279 -26.31 7.86 -13.44
N ALA A 280 -26.25 8.07 -14.75
CA ALA A 280 -27.16 7.45 -15.71
C ALA A 280 -27.06 5.91 -15.74
N ASP A 281 -25.88 5.37 -15.40
CA ASP A 281 -25.58 3.93 -15.44
C ASP A 281 -25.70 3.27 -14.05
N TRP A 282 -26.25 3.96 -13.05
CA TRP A 282 -26.35 3.45 -11.69
C TRP A 282 -27.07 2.10 -11.59
N LEU A 283 -28.13 1.89 -12.37
CA LEU A 283 -28.87 0.62 -12.39
C LEU A 283 -28.01 -0.57 -12.85
N ASP A 284 -27.09 -0.34 -13.80
CA ASP A 284 -26.15 -1.36 -14.26
C ASP A 284 -25.12 -1.69 -13.17
N LYS A 285 -24.56 -0.65 -12.53
CA LYS A 285 -23.65 -0.81 -11.39
C LYS A 285 -24.31 -1.59 -10.26
N TYR A 286 -25.57 -1.28 -9.93
CA TYR A 286 -26.34 -1.99 -8.92
C TYR A 286 -26.52 -3.48 -9.28
N ARG A 287 -26.85 -3.80 -10.54
CA ARG A 287 -26.99 -5.19 -10.99
C ARG A 287 -25.68 -5.95 -10.82
N LYS A 288 -24.56 -5.35 -11.23
CA LYS A 288 -23.22 -5.93 -11.07
C LYS A 288 -22.87 -6.12 -9.60
N ALA A 289 -23.11 -5.13 -8.75
CA ALA A 289 -22.92 -5.21 -7.30
C ALA A 289 -23.75 -6.34 -6.67
N ARG A 290 -25.01 -6.50 -7.08
CA ARG A 290 -25.86 -7.61 -6.63
C ARG A 290 -25.31 -8.97 -7.05
N MET A 291 -24.78 -9.08 -8.28
CA MET A 291 -24.15 -10.31 -8.75
C MET A 291 -22.83 -10.61 -8.04
N VAL A 292 -22.01 -9.59 -7.71
CA VAL A 292 -20.80 -9.74 -6.88
C VAL A 292 -21.13 -10.33 -5.51
N VAL A 293 -22.17 -9.80 -4.86
CA VAL A 293 -22.62 -10.29 -3.54
C VAL A 293 -23.15 -11.71 -3.63
N HIS A 294 -23.89 -12.05 -4.68
CA HIS A 294 -24.51 -13.36 -4.82
C HIS A 294 -23.50 -14.44 -5.24
N HIS A 295 -22.65 -14.14 -6.22
CA HIS A 295 -21.65 -15.03 -6.80
C HIS A 295 -20.24 -14.73 -6.31
N PHE A 296 -20.13 -14.46 -5.01
CA PHE A 296 -18.84 -14.11 -4.41
C PHE A 296 -17.83 -15.26 -4.54
N VAL A 297 -16.56 -14.90 -4.69
CA VAL A 297 -15.46 -15.85 -4.85
C VAL A 297 -14.76 -16.04 -3.51
N TYR A 298 -14.50 -17.30 -3.14
CA TYR A 298 -13.90 -17.68 -1.86
C TYR A 298 -12.92 -18.84 -2.03
N ILE A 299 -12.08 -19.03 -1.02
CA ILE A 299 -11.19 -20.19 -0.85
C ILE A 299 -11.92 -21.20 0.03
N ALA A 300 -12.24 -22.36 -0.51
CA ALA A 300 -12.85 -23.45 0.25
C ALA A 300 -11.84 -24.05 1.24
N GLU A 301 -12.31 -24.78 2.26
CA GLU A 301 -11.43 -25.48 3.22
C GLU A 301 -10.49 -26.49 2.54
N SER A 302 -10.84 -26.97 1.35
CA SER A 302 -9.97 -27.81 0.51
C SER A 302 -8.83 -27.04 -0.17
N GLY A 303 -8.78 -25.71 -0.04
CA GLY A 303 -7.86 -24.82 -0.74
C GLY A 303 -8.29 -24.42 -2.15
N GLU A 304 -9.43 -24.92 -2.64
CA GLU A 304 -9.94 -24.60 -3.98
C GLU A 304 -10.57 -23.20 -4.04
N ILE A 305 -10.28 -22.47 -5.12
CA ILE A 305 -10.97 -21.22 -5.43
C ILE A 305 -12.33 -21.56 -6.03
N ARG A 306 -13.41 -21.16 -5.37
CA ARG A 306 -14.79 -21.44 -5.78
C ARG A 306 -15.62 -20.18 -5.87
N VAL A 307 -16.70 -20.27 -6.65
CA VAL A 307 -17.69 -19.20 -6.81
C VAL A 307 -18.97 -19.67 -6.15
N ASN A 308 -19.58 -18.83 -5.31
CA ASN A 308 -20.87 -19.14 -4.73
C ASN A 308 -21.94 -19.23 -5.83
N ASP A 309 -22.83 -20.21 -5.69
CA ASP A 309 -23.91 -20.48 -6.64
C ASP A 309 -23.45 -20.54 -8.11
N TYR A 310 -22.37 -21.30 -8.36
CA TYR A 310 -21.73 -21.40 -9.68
C TYR A 310 -22.70 -21.87 -10.79
N GLU A 311 -23.66 -22.73 -10.46
CA GLU A 311 -24.60 -23.32 -11.42
C GLU A 311 -25.53 -22.30 -12.09
N HIS A 312 -25.77 -21.16 -11.42
CA HIS A 312 -26.63 -20.08 -11.92
C HIS A 312 -25.85 -18.88 -12.47
N LEU A 313 -24.53 -19.02 -12.68
CA LEU A 313 -23.74 -17.97 -13.30
C LEU A 313 -24.25 -17.64 -14.70
N THR A 314 -24.36 -16.35 -14.97
CA THR A 314 -24.70 -15.83 -16.29
C THR A 314 -23.50 -15.93 -17.25
N SER A 315 -23.76 -15.91 -18.56
CA SER A 315 -22.71 -16.00 -19.59
C SER A 315 -21.76 -14.79 -19.63
N ASP A 316 -22.19 -13.67 -19.08
CA ASP A 316 -21.47 -12.40 -18.97
C ASP A 316 -20.80 -12.21 -17.60
N ASN A 317 -20.58 -13.29 -16.84
CA ASN A 317 -20.02 -13.23 -15.49
C ASN A 317 -18.72 -12.43 -15.33
N HIS A 318 -17.89 -12.40 -16.37
CA HIS A 318 -16.66 -11.60 -16.43
C HIS A 318 -16.89 -10.09 -16.29
N GLU A 319 -18.11 -9.58 -16.50
CA GLU A 319 -18.44 -8.17 -16.27
C GLU A 319 -18.55 -7.80 -14.79
N TYR A 320 -18.87 -8.75 -13.91
CA TYR A 320 -19.02 -8.51 -12.48
C TYR A 320 -18.01 -9.26 -11.60
N LEU A 321 -17.51 -10.44 -12.01
CA LEU A 321 -16.44 -11.15 -11.31
C LEU A 321 -15.03 -10.79 -11.82
N GLY A 322 -14.95 -10.13 -12.98
CA GLY A 322 -13.70 -9.89 -13.69
C GLY A 322 -13.17 -11.14 -14.41
N LEU A 323 -12.02 -11.01 -15.04
CA LEU A 323 -11.36 -12.12 -15.73
C LEU A 323 -10.81 -13.12 -14.72
N GLN A 324 -11.19 -14.40 -14.86
CA GLN A 324 -10.77 -15.44 -13.93
C GLN A 324 -9.28 -15.78 -14.12
N LEU A 325 -8.48 -15.50 -13.08
CA LEU A 325 -7.07 -15.88 -13.02
C LEU A 325 -6.91 -17.37 -12.67
N PRO A 326 -5.76 -18.00 -13.02
CA PRO A 326 -5.45 -19.34 -12.56
C PRO A 326 -5.42 -19.45 -11.04
N ALA A 327 -5.89 -20.58 -10.49
CA ALA A 327 -5.89 -20.85 -9.05
C ALA A 327 -4.49 -20.74 -8.42
N GLU A 328 -3.43 -21.05 -9.17
CA GLU A 328 -2.03 -20.89 -8.74
C GLU A 328 -1.70 -19.44 -8.33
N LEU A 329 -2.22 -18.42 -9.04
CA LEU A 329 -2.00 -17.02 -8.67
C LEU A 329 -2.77 -16.62 -7.42
N PHE A 330 -3.98 -17.13 -7.24
CA PHE A 330 -4.75 -16.91 -6.01
C PHE A 330 -4.10 -17.59 -4.81
N HIS A 331 -3.44 -18.74 -5.00
CA HIS A 331 -2.65 -19.37 -3.96
C HIS A 331 -1.46 -18.48 -3.53
N TYR A 332 -0.71 -17.94 -4.49
CA TYR A 332 0.40 -16.99 -4.19
C TYR A 332 -0.08 -15.69 -3.53
N LEU A 333 -1.28 -15.22 -3.87
CA LEU A 333 -1.92 -14.10 -3.17
C LEU A 333 -2.28 -14.49 -1.73
N ASN A 334 -2.98 -15.62 -1.55
CA ASN A 334 -3.46 -16.14 -0.26
C ASN A 334 -2.34 -16.20 0.79
N ILE A 335 -1.23 -16.84 0.43
CA ILE A 335 -0.08 -17.06 1.33
C ILE A 335 0.83 -15.83 1.49
N GLY A 336 0.53 -14.73 0.79
CA GLY A 336 1.27 -13.48 0.90
C GLY A 336 2.56 -13.38 0.08
N LEU A 337 2.77 -14.28 -0.90
CA LEU A 337 3.93 -14.23 -1.80
C LEU A 337 3.91 -12.98 -2.69
N VAL A 338 2.73 -12.62 -3.20
CA VAL A 338 2.51 -11.46 -4.07
C VAL A 338 1.31 -10.62 -3.61
N GLY A 339 1.32 -9.34 -3.95
CA GLY A 339 0.24 -8.40 -3.68
C GLY A 339 -0.92 -8.50 -4.68
N PRO A 340 -2.09 -7.92 -4.34
CA PRO A 340 -3.28 -8.01 -5.17
C PRO A 340 -3.30 -7.04 -6.37
N ARG A 341 -2.49 -5.97 -6.35
CA ARG A 341 -2.58 -4.85 -7.31
C ARG A 341 -2.39 -5.29 -8.75
N LEU A 342 -1.30 -6.01 -9.04
CA LEU A 342 -1.00 -6.47 -10.39
C LEU A 342 -2.03 -7.47 -10.91
N LEU A 343 -2.52 -8.35 -10.02
CA LEU A 343 -3.57 -9.32 -10.33
C LEU A 343 -4.89 -8.60 -10.66
N GLY A 344 -5.30 -7.64 -9.83
CA GLY A 344 -6.50 -6.83 -10.04
C GLY A 344 -6.45 -6.05 -11.36
N ASN A 345 -5.28 -5.53 -11.73
CA ASN A 345 -5.10 -4.83 -13.00
C ASN A 345 -5.39 -5.73 -14.21
N ILE A 346 -4.99 -7.00 -14.14
CA ILE A 346 -5.26 -8.01 -15.17
C ILE A 346 -6.75 -8.39 -15.16
N THR A 347 -7.29 -8.69 -13.98
CA THR A 347 -8.68 -9.12 -13.78
C THR A 347 -9.69 -8.10 -14.32
N HIS A 348 -9.45 -6.80 -14.09
CA HIS A 348 -10.35 -5.72 -14.50
C HIS A 348 -9.97 -5.04 -15.80
N GLY A 349 -8.81 -5.38 -16.39
CA GLY A 349 -8.35 -4.75 -17.63
C GLY A 349 -8.08 -3.25 -17.50
N GLN A 350 -7.74 -2.77 -16.31
CA GLN A 350 -7.42 -1.37 -16.05
C GLN A 350 -6.35 -1.20 -14.99
N VAL A 351 -5.59 -0.11 -15.06
CA VAL A 351 -4.74 0.39 -13.99
C VAL A 351 -5.29 1.75 -13.60
N LEU A 352 -5.81 1.87 -12.38
CA LEU A 352 -6.30 3.14 -11.87
C LEU A 352 -5.23 3.81 -11.01
N ILE A 353 -4.69 4.93 -11.48
CA ILE A 353 -3.79 5.78 -10.71
C ILE A 353 -4.61 6.66 -9.76
N GLN A 354 -4.27 6.58 -8.49
CA GLN A 354 -5.06 7.15 -7.40
C GLN A 354 -4.54 8.53 -6.99
N PRO A 355 -5.36 9.34 -6.30
CA PRO A 355 -4.96 10.67 -5.85
C PRO A 355 -3.73 10.63 -4.94
N THR A 356 -2.90 11.67 -5.02
CA THR A 356 -1.78 11.88 -4.10
C THR A 356 -2.28 12.31 -2.72
N LEU A 357 -1.48 12.11 -1.67
CA LEU A 357 -1.85 12.51 -0.30
C LEU A 357 -1.92 14.02 -0.12
N ASP A 358 -1.06 14.76 -0.83
CA ASP A 358 -1.06 16.22 -0.83
C ASP A 358 -2.22 16.82 -1.65
N GLY A 359 -2.94 15.99 -2.41
CA GLY A 359 -4.09 16.37 -3.23
C GLY A 359 -3.74 17.08 -4.53
N VAL A 360 -2.46 17.17 -4.90
CA VAL A 360 -1.99 17.98 -6.03
C VAL A 360 -1.52 17.08 -7.20
N ALA A 361 -2.06 17.34 -8.39
CA ALA A 361 -1.52 16.78 -9.63
C ALA A 361 -0.49 17.75 -10.24
N SER A 362 0.74 17.75 -9.71
CA SER A 362 1.85 18.52 -10.30
C SER A 362 2.21 18.01 -11.69
N ASP A 363 2.89 18.82 -12.50
CA ASP A 363 3.28 18.39 -13.85
C ASP A 363 4.36 17.30 -13.79
N GLU A 364 5.20 17.32 -12.76
CA GLU A 364 6.15 16.26 -12.42
C GLU A 364 5.41 14.95 -12.13
N TYR A 365 4.38 14.98 -11.27
CA TYR A 365 3.59 13.80 -10.94
C TYR A 365 2.81 13.27 -12.16
N LYS A 366 2.19 14.15 -12.95
CA LYS A 366 1.50 13.76 -14.19
C LYS A 366 2.45 13.04 -15.13
N LYS A 367 3.64 13.61 -15.38
CA LYS A 367 4.67 13.00 -16.22
C LYS A 367 5.14 11.66 -15.65
N LEU A 368 5.34 11.58 -14.34
CA LEU A 368 5.74 10.35 -13.65
C LEU A 368 4.79 9.19 -13.96
N VAL A 369 3.50 9.38 -13.72
CA VAL A 369 2.50 8.29 -13.79
C VAL A 369 2.00 8.00 -15.21
N THR A 370 2.18 8.93 -16.15
CA THR A 370 1.72 8.77 -17.55
C THR A 370 2.82 8.40 -18.53
N ASP A 371 4.10 8.55 -18.15
CA ASP A 371 5.24 8.30 -19.02
C ASP A 371 6.32 7.49 -18.30
N ILE A 372 6.91 8.03 -17.22
CA ILE A 372 8.15 7.50 -16.63
C ILE A 372 7.99 6.07 -16.07
N ILE A 373 6.93 5.79 -15.31
CA ILE A 373 6.72 4.46 -14.69
C ILE A 373 5.94 3.49 -15.58
N VAL A 374 5.39 3.96 -16.70
CA VAL A 374 4.57 3.12 -17.61
C VAL A 374 5.37 1.94 -18.16
N PRO A 375 6.62 2.10 -18.64
CA PRO A 375 7.45 0.98 -19.07
C PRO A 375 7.68 -0.08 -17.99
N ILE A 376 7.76 0.31 -16.71
CA ILE A 376 7.94 -0.64 -15.59
C ILE A 376 6.68 -1.51 -15.45
N LYS A 377 5.50 -0.89 -15.51
CA LYS A 377 4.21 -1.60 -15.47
C LYS A 377 4.02 -2.51 -16.70
N GLU A 378 4.46 -2.06 -17.88
CA GLU A 378 4.46 -2.88 -19.09
C GLU A 378 5.34 -4.13 -18.94
N GLN A 379 6.54 -3.99 -18.36
CA GLN A 379 7.42 -5.11 -18.10
C GLN A 379 6.81 -6.11 -17.10
N ALA A 380 6.27 -5.61 -15.99
CA ALA A 380 5.61 -6.44 -14.97
C ALA A 380 4.47 -7.28 -15.56
N LEU A 381 3.58 -6.65 -16.34
CA LEU A 381 2.48 -7.33 -17.02
C LEU A 381 2.97 -8.29 -18.11
N SER A 382 4.03 -7.94 -18.84
CA SER A 382 4.65 -8.78 -19.87
C SER A 382 5.27 -10.07 -19.31
N LEU A 383 5.69 -10.09 -18.04
CA LEU A 383 6.20 -11.28 -17.37
C LEU A 383 5.09 -12.30 -17.04
N LEU A 384 3.93 -11.81 -16.57
CA LEU A 384 2.84 -12.67 -16.09
C LEU A 384 1.88 -13.13 -17.18
N ILE A 385 1.41 -12.19 -18.00
CA ILE A 385 0.31 -12.41 -18.96
C ILE A 385 0.57 -13.59 -19.92
N PRO A 386 1.80 -13.83 -20.44
CA PRO A 386 2.05 -14.96 -21.35
C PRO A 386 1.74 -16.35 -20.76
N ARG A 387 1.67 -16.47 -19.43
CA ARG A 387 1.33 -17.72 -18.72
C ARG A 387 -0.15 -17.84 -18.36
N LEU A 388 -0.96 -16.85 -18.73
CA LEU A 388 -2.40 -16.84 -18.49
C LEU A 388 -3.17 -17.38 -19.69
N HIS A 389 -4.48 -17.56 -19.52
CA HIS A 389 -5.37 -18.03 -20.59
C HIS A 389 -5.32 -17.11 -21.82
N ARG A 390 -5.40 -17.68 -23.02
CA ARG A 390 -5.30 -16.94 -24.30
C ARG A 390 -6.27 -15.75 -24.39
N GLY A 391 -7.46 -15.89 -23.81
CA GLY A 391 -8.44 -14.80 -23.72
C GLY A 391 -7.89 -13.57 -23.01
N ILE A 392 -7.15 -13.75 -21.92
CA ILE A 392 -6.53 -12.68 -21.12
C ILE A 392 -5.35 -12.06 -21.87
N GLN A 393 -4.53 -12.88 -22.55
CA GLN A 393 -3.38 -12.41 -23.33
C GLN A 393 -3.73 -11.35 -24.39
N HIS A 394 -4.96 -11.39 -24.92
CA HIS A 394 -5.40 -10.44 -25.94
C HIS A 394 -6.23 -9.27 -25.38
N LYS A 395 -6.52 -9.22 -24.09
CA LYS A 395 -7.26 -8.11 -23.48
C LYS A 395 -6.38 -6.87 -23.37
N ASN A 396 -6.97 -5.71 -23.64
CA ASN A 396 -6.28 -4.43 -23.47
C ASN A 396 -6.42 -4.01 -22.01
N ILE A 397 -5.32 -3.53 -21.42
CA ILE A 397 -5.30 -2.97 -20.07
C ILE A 397 -5.16 -1.46 -20.21
N LYS A 398 -6.13 -0.71 -19.70
CA LYS A 398 -6.17 0.76 -19.82
C LYS A 398 -5.70 1.45 -18.56
N VAL A 399 -4.79 2.41 -18.68
CA VAL A 399 -4.41 3.31 -17.59
C VAL A 399 -5.42 4.45 -17.52
N ARG A 400 -6.03 4.63 -16.34
CA ARG A 400 -6.88 5.76 -15.98
C ARG A 400 -6.19 6.57 -14.89
N VAL A 401 -6.34 7.88 -14.93
CA VAL A 401 -5.77 8.79 -13.93
C VAL A 401 -6.88 9.61 -13.27
N TRP A 402 -6.70 9.92 -12.00
CA TRP A 402 -7.69 10.64 -11.21
C TRP A 402 -7.89 12.11 -11.62
N PHE A 403 -6.87 12.74 -12.21
CA PHE A 403 -6.87 14.16 -12.55
C PHE A 403 -7.39 14.47 -13.97
N ASP A 404 -7.59 13.44 -14.82
CA ASP A 404 -8.15 13.59 -16.16
C ASP A 404 -8.99 12.36 -16.51
N SER A 405 -10.32 12.52 -16.48
CA SER A 405 -11.27 11.45 -16.80
C SER A 405 -11.27 11.03 -18.26
N LYS A 406 -10.69 11.83 -19.17
CA LYS A 406 -10.58 11.52 -20.60
C LYS A 406 -9.27 10.82 -20.95
N TYR A 407 -8.28 10.86 -20.06
CA TYR A 407 -7.02 10.17 -20.27
C TYR A 407 -7.24 8.65 -20.26
N SER A 408 -6.77 8.00 -21.31
CA SER A 408 -6.80 6.55 -21.45
C SER A 408 -5.62 6.11 -22.29
N TYR A 409 -4.58 5.58 -21.63
CA TYR A 409 -3.46 4.93 -22.31
C TYR A 409 -3.66 3.41 -22.32
N SER A 410 -3.33 2.73 -23.42
CA SER A 410 -3.40 1.27 -23.49
C SER A 410 -2.00 0.68 -23.32
N ILE A 411 -1.80 -0.09 -22.24
CA ILE A 411 -0.51 -0.72 -21.91
C ILE A 411 -0.06 -1.66 -23.03
N ASN A 412 1.18 -1.51 -23.49
CA ASN A 412 1.81 -2.33 -24.52
C ASN A 412 2.58 -3.54 -23.95
N HIS A 413 1.93 -4.34 -23.10
CA HIS A 413 2.55 -5.51 -22.46
C HIS A 413 2.92 -6.65 -23.45
N ARG A 414 2.31 -6.68 -24.65
CA ARG A 414 2.52 -7.74 -25.66
C ARG A 414 3.75 -7.53 -26.54
N SER A 415 4.16 -6.28 -26.75
CA SER A 415 5.18 -5.91 -27.73
C SER A 415 6.40 -5.27 -27.09
N VAL A 416 6.60 -5.49 -25.78
CA VAL A 416 7.82 -5.07 -25.08
C VAL A 416 9.01 -5.79 -25.74
N ASN A 417 9.96 -5.01 -26.26
CA ASN A 417 11.11 -5.54 -27.00
C ASN A 417 12.41 -4.91 -26.45
N PRO A 418 13.40 -5.72 -26.03
CA PRO A 418 13.35 -7.18 -25.91
C PRO A 418 12.31 -7.65 -24.88
N PRO A 419 11.73 -8.86 -25.06
CA PRO A 419 10.80 -9.41 -24.08
C PRO A 419 11.45 -9.51 -22.69
N PRO A 420 10.82 -9.03 -21.61
CA PRO A 420 11.38 -9.13 -20.26
C PRO A 420 11.68 -10.59 -19.87
N SER A 421 10.86 -11.53 -20.35
CA SER A 421 11.05 -12.97 -20.18
C SER A 421 12.40 -13.47 -20.69
N SER A 422 12.94 -12.91 -21.78
CA SER A 422 14.26 -13.33 -22.30
C SER A 422 15.40 -12.87 -21.41
N LYS A 423 15.28 -11.69 -20.79
CA LYS A 423 16.28 -11.14 -19.87
C LYS A 423 16.26 -11.81 -18.51
N VAL A 424 15.09 -12.16 -17.98
CA VAL A 424 15.03 -12.87 -16.70
C VAL A 424 15.44 -14.33 -16.86
N ALA A 425 15.17 -14.94 -18.02
CA ALA A 425 15.53 -16.33 -18.30
C ALA A 425 17.04 -16.57 -18.53
N SER A 426 17.88 -15.54 -18.50
CA SER A 426 19.34 -15.72 -18.51
C SER A 426 19.92 -16.05 -17.14
N TRP A 427 19.19 -15.78 -16.05
CA TRP A 427 19.66 -15.95 -14.66
C TRP A 427 19.32 -17.32 -14.08
N ASN A 428 20.35 -18.08 -13.71
CA ASN A 428 20.25 -19.38 -13.05
C ASN A 428 21.37 -19.57 -12.02
N VAL A 429 21.23 -18.93 -10.86
CA VAL A 429 22.18 -19.05 -9.75
C VAL A 429 21.78 -20.22 -8.84
N LYS A 430 22.78 -20.84 -8.19
CA LYS A 430 22.61 -21.89 -7.18
C LYS A 430 23.23 -21.45 -5.86
N ASP A 431 22.71 -21.98 -4.75
CA ASP A 431 23.23 -21.69 -3.40
C ASP A 431 24.73 -22.02 -3.31
N ASP A 432 25.16 -23.18 -3.80
CA ASP A 432 26.57 -23.60 -3.80
C ASP A 432 27.47 -22.61 -4.56
N ASP A 433 27.02 -22.11 -5.72
CA ASP A 433 27.79 -21.16 -6.53
C ASP A 433 28.00 -19.81 -5.82
N LEU A 434 26.99 -19.37 -5.06
CA LEU A 434 27.04 -18.16 -4.27
C LEU A 434 27.92 -18.34 -3.03
N HIS A 435 27.70 -19.41 -2.27
CA HIS A 435 28.39 -19.67 -0.99
C HIS A 435 29.85 -20.09 -1.14
N GLU A 436 30.27 -20.55 -2.33
CA GLU A 436 31.69 -20.75 -2.64
C GLU A 436 32.48 -19.43 -2.60
N ILE A 437 31.82 -18.30 -2.88
CA ILE A 437 32.47 -16.99 -3.02
C ILE A 437 32.12 -16.07 -1.85
N PHE A 438 30.85 -16.07 -1.41
CA PHE A 438 30.33 -15.18 -0.38
C PHE A 438 29.86 -15.99 0.84
N PRO A 439 30.41 -15.75 2.04
CA PRO A 439 29.97 -16.47 3.23
C PRO A 439 28.51 -16.16 3.58
N GLU A 440 27.86 -17.08 4.28
CA GLU A 440 26.54 -16.81 4.88
C GLU A 440 26.59 -15.55 5.75
N GLY A 441 25.58 -14.69 5.62
CA GLY A 441 25.51 -13.42 6.35
C GLY A 441 26.47 -12.33 5.85
N PHE A 442 27.06 -12.46 4.66
CA PHE A 442 27.93 -11.42 4.08
C PHE A 442 27.28 -10.04 4.04
N ALA A 443 26.03 -9.97 3.57
CA ALA A 443 25.21 -8.76 3.55
C ALA A 443 23.74 -9.14 3.41
N GLY A 444 22.84 -8.20 3.73
CA GLY A 444 21.41 -8.34 3.48
C GLY A 444 21.03 -8.23 2.00
N PRO A 445 19.75 -8.48 1.66
CA PRO A 445 19.21 -8.30 0.32
C PRO A 445 19.45 -6.87 -0.22
N VAL A 446 19.49 -6.73 -1.54
CA VAL A 446 19.97 -5.56 -2.30
C VAL A 446 21.49 -5.39 -2.24
N MET A 447 22.08 -5.31 -1.04
CA MET A 447 23.54 -5.15 -0.91
C MET A 447 24.30 -6.37 -1.44
N LEU A 448 23.93 -7.58 -1.00
CA LEU A 448 24.54 -8.81 -1.50
C LEU A 448 24.42 -8.92 -3.02
N GLU A 449 23.23 -8.68 -3.57
CA GLU A 449 22.97 -8.88 -5.00
C GLU A 449 23.70 -7.86 -5.87
N VAL A 450 23.86 -6.62 -5.43
CA VAL A 450 24.63 -5.62 -6.18
C VAL A 450 26.13 -5.92 -6.06
N LEU A 451 26.64 -6.13 -4.84
CA LEU A 451 28.09 -6.32 -4.61
C LEU A 451 28.62 -7.63 -5.17
N SER A 452 27.79 -8.68 -5.22
CA SER A 452 28.18 -9.96 -5.82
C SER A 452 28.51 -9.84 -7.31
N LEU A 453 27.83 -8.93 -8.04
CA LEU A 453 28.10 -8.69 -9.47
C LEU A 453 29.37 -7.87 -9.75
N VAL A 454 30.05 -7.34 -8.71
CA VAL A 454 31.40 -6.78 -8.83
C VAL A 454 32.43 -7.89 -9.07
N ASN A 455 32.16 -9.10 -8.55
CA ASN A 455 33.06 -10.23 -8.68
C ASN A 455 32.88 -10.95 -10.04
N SER A 456 33.90 -10.90 -10.89
CA SER A 456 33.85 -11.51 -12.23
C SER A 456 33.70 -13.02 -12.23
N ASP A 457 34.24 -13.69 -11.21
CA ASP A 457 34.17 -15.15 -11.08
C ASP A 457 32.75 -15.58 -10.72
N PHE A 458 32.07 -14.82 -9.86
CA PHE A 458 30.66 -15.02 -9.58
C PHE A 458 29.80 -14.78 -10.82
N VAL A 459 30.01 -13.67 -11.53
CA VAL A 459 29.27 -13.33 -12.77
C VAL A 459 29.30 -14.49 -13.77
N ALA A 460 30.43 -15.17 -13.93
CA ALA A 460 30.55 -16.32 -14.82
C ALA A 460 29.62 -17.50 -14.44
N LYS A 461 29.26 -17.66 -13.16
CA LYS A 461 28.37 -18.72 -12.65
C LYS A 461 26.88 -18.38 -12.74
N THR A 462 26.53 -17.14 -13.03
CA THR A 462 25.12 -16.68 -13.00
C THR A 462 24.29 -17.07 -14.22
N PHE A 463 24.94 -17.49 -15.30
CA PHE A 463 24.27 -17.76 -16.58
C PHE A 463 23.53 -19.10 -16.61
N SER A 464 22.38 -19.10 -17.28
CA SER A 464 21.65 -20.33 -17.57
C SER A 464 22.32 -21.16 -18.66
N HIS A 465 22.72 -22.39 -18.32
CA HIS A 465 23.12 -23.43 -19.27
C HIS A 465 21.98 -24.43 -19.51
N GLY A 466 20.78 -23.95 -19.83
CA GLY A 466 19.63 -24.79 -20.20
C GLY A 466 18.31 -24.36 -19.57
N SER A 467 17.50 -25.33 -19.16
CA SER A 467 16.24 -25.04 -18.45
C SER A 467 16.54 -24.60 -17.02
N ILE A 468 16.03 -23.44 -16.62
CA ILE A 468 16.16 -22.93 -15.26
C ILE A 468 15.29 -23.78 -14.32
N LYS A 469 15.93 -24.43 -13.33
CA LYS A 469 15.30 -25.24 -12.28
C LYS A 469 16.14 -25.19 -11.02
N GLY A 470 15.55 -25.54 -9.88
CA GLY A 470 16.26 -25.67 -8.61
C GLY A 470 16.68 -24.34 -8.03
N ILE A 471 15.78 -23.35 -8.08
CA ILE A 471 15.89 -22.08 -7.34
C ILE A 471 14.91 -22.24 -6.18
N ASP A 472 15.30 -23.00 -5.17
CA ASP A 472 14.35 -23.57 -4.21
C ASP A 472 14.48 -22.98 -2.80
N SER A 473 15.66 -22.55 -2.36
CA SER A 473 15.81 -21.90 -1.04
C SER A 473 15.15 -20.51 -1.03
N THR A 474 14.70 -20.06 0.16
CA THR A 474 14.16 -18.71 0.37
C THR A 474 15.13 -17.66 -0.17
N ASP A 475 16.40 -17.77 0.25
CA ASP A 475 17.50 -16.88 -0.10
C ASP A 475 17.69 -16.81 -1.61
N MET A 476 17.77 -17.97 -2.29
CA MET A 476 18.00 -18.00 -3.73
C MET A 476 16.81 -17.48 -4.53
N VAL A 477 15.57 -17.72 -4.08
CA VAL A 477 14.39 -17.11 -4.73
C VAL A 477 14.45 -15.59 -4.62
N THR A 478 14.76 -15.06 -3.43
CA THR A 478 14.92 -13.61 -3.21
C THR A 478 16.06 -13.04 -4.05
N SER A 479 17.27 -13.60 -3.99
CA SER A 479 18.43 -13.07 -4.69
C SER A 479 18.27 -13.12 -6.20
N VAL A 480 17.75 -14.22 -6.76
CA VAL A 480 17.48 -14.31 -8.21
C VAL A 480 16.41 -13.32 -8.64
N ALA A 481 15.38 -13.07 -7.82
CA ALA A 481 14.39 -12.05 -8.12
C ALA A 481 15.01 -10.65 -8.17
N ILE A 482 15.90 -10.32 -7.22
CA ILE A 482 16.59 -9.03 -7.16
C ILE A 482 17.58 -8.88 -8.34
N TRP A 483 18.40 -9.88 -8.67
CA TRP A 483 19.28 -9.81 -9.85
C TRP A 483 18.52 -9.62 -11.15
N ARG A 484 17.38 -10.30 -11.30
CA ARG A 484 16.49 -10.13 -12.45
C ARG A 484 15.89 -8.73 -12.48
N PHE A 485 15.50 -8.17 -11.34
CA PHE A 485 15.04 -6.79 -11.22
C PHE A 485 16.16 -5.83 -11.65
N LEU A 486 17.38 -5.98 -11.13
CA LEU A 486 18.54 -5.18 -11.48
C LEU A 486 18.83 -5.24 -12.99
N HIS A 487 18.68 -6.41 -13.64
CA HIS A 487 18.83 -6.56 -15.08
C HIS A 487 17.72 -5.84 -15.86
N LEU A 488 16.46 -6.00 -15.47
CA LEU A 488 15.32 -5.35 -16.14
C LEU A 488 15.34 -3.83 -16.00
N ARG A 489 15.76 -3.33 -14.84
CA ARG A 489 15.97 -1.91 -14.58
C ARG A 489 17.28 -1.38 -15.18
N GLY A 490 18.19 -2.23 -15.65
CA GLY A 490 19.43 -1.81 -16.33
C GLY A 490 20.57 -1.41 -15.38
N TYR A 491 20.55 -1.88 -14.13
CA TYR A 491 21.74 -1.87 -13.25
C TYR A 491 22.71 -3.00 -13.62
N ALA A 492 22.21 -4.09 -14.22
CA ALA A 492 23.02 -5.13 -14.84
C ALA A 492 22.75 -5.20 -16.35
N ASP A 493 23.77 -5.57 -17.13
CA ASP A 493 23.67 -5.78 -18.57
C ASP A 493 23.34 -7.25 -18.94
N ASP A 494 23.20 -7.53 -20.24
CA ASP A 494 22.95 -8.88 -20.75
C ASP A 494 24.11 -9.87 -20.49
N LYS A 495 25.28 -9.36 -20.03
CA LYS A 495 26.44 -10.16 -19.59
C LYS A 495 26.47 -10.30 -18.07
N HIS A 496 25.40 -9.93 -17.38
CA HIS A 496 25.26 -9.96 -15.92
C HIS A 496 26.33 -9.13 -15.20
N ARG A 497 26.89 -8.11 -15.87
CA ARG A 497 27.86 -7.18 -15.28
C ARG A 497 27.13 -5.90 -14.89
N LEU A 498 27.63 -5.25 -13.85
CA LEU A 498 27.13 -3.94 -13.45
C LEU A 498 27.33 -2.93 -14.59
N THR A 499 26.26 -2.21 -14.93
CA THR A 499 26.30 -1.04 -15.83
C THR A 499 26.90 0.16 -15.09
N GLN A 500 26.99 1.34 -15.73
CA GLN A 500 27.40 2.55 -15.00
C GLN A 500 26.48 2.84 -13.80
N TRP A 501 25.16 2.70 -13.99
CA TRP A 501 24.18 2.78 -12.89
C TRP A 501 24.42 1.73 -11.81
N GLY A 502 24.72 0.48 -12.20
CA GLY A 502 25.03 -0.60 -11.26
C GLY A 502 26.30 -0.32 -10.44
N ASN A 503 27.36 0.18 -11.07
CA ASN A 503 28.61 0.52 -10.38
C ASN A 503 28.44 1.73 -9.45
N ALA A 504 27.66 2.74 -9.86
CA ALA A 504 27.31 3.87 -9.01
C ALA A 504 26.55 3.43 -7.75
N LEU A 505 25.58 2.52 -7.90
CA LEU A 505 24.87 1.92 -6.77
C LEU A 505 25.80 1.07 -5.90
N ALA A 506 26.68 0.25 -6.48
CA ALA A 506 27.64 -0.56 -5.74
C ALA A 506 28.57 0.30 -4.87
N THR A 507 29.13 1.38 -5.41
CA THR A 507 29.97 2.33 -4.64
C THR A 507 29.21 2.97 -3.47
N THR A 508 27.93 3.30 -3.70
CA THR A 508 27.05 3.83 -2.64
C THR A 508 26.89 2.78 -1.53
N LEU A 509 26.54 1.55 -1.88
CA LEU A 509 26.31 0.47 -0.92
C LEU A 509 27.55 0.06 -0.14
N ILE A 510 28.74 0.07 -0.76
CA ILE A 510 30.02 -0.14 -0.06
C ILE A 510 30.21 0.93 1.02
N SER A 511 29.91 2.18 0.72
CA SER A 511 30.03 3.28 1.68
C SER A 511 29.02 3.15 2.83
N LEU A 512 27.83 2.60 2.57
CA LEU A 512 26.79 2.38 3.56
C LEU A 512 27.02 1.14 4.44
N GLN A 513 27.85 0.19 4.01
CA GLN A 513 28.15 -1.02 4.77
C GLN A 513 28.76 -0.69 6.15
N ASP A 514 29.66 0.29 6.19
CA ASP A 514 30.24 0.79 7.45
C ASP A 514 29.19 1.46 8.33
N VAL A 515 28.23 2.16 7.73
CA VAL A 515 27.13 2.86 8.43
C VAL A 515 26.16 1.85 9.05
N GLU A 516 25.74 0.82 8.30
CA GLU A 516 24.89 -0.27 8.78
C GLU A 516 25.56 -1.03 9.93
N THR A 517 26.87 -1.30 9.81
CA THR A 517 27.64 -1.99 10.86
C THR A 517 27.77 -1.14 12.14
N ALA A 518 27.94 0.16 12.00
CA ALA A 518 28.03 1.08 13.13
C ALA A 518 26.67 1.36 13.80
N ASN A 519 25.56 1.21 13.06
CA ASN A 519 24.20 1.56 13.50
C ASN A 519 23.21 0.41 13.22
N PRO A 520 23.30 -0.72 13.93
CA PRO A 520 22.47 -1.90 13.66
C PRO A 520 20.96 -1.69 13.87
N GLU A 521 20.57 -0.68 14.64
CA GLU A 521 19.18 -0.25 14.85
C GLU A 521 18.57 0.40 13.60
N VAL A 522 19.42 0.88 12.67
CA VAL A 522 18.97 1.52 11.41
C VAL A 522 18.85 0.44 10.35
N THR A 523 17.60 0.11 10.01
CA THR A 523 17.29 -0.91 9.01
C THR A 523 16.91 -0.28 7.67
N GLY A 524 17.19 -0.99 6.57
CA GLY A 524 16.67 -0.63 5.25
C GLY A 524 17.51 0.39 4.46
N LEU A 525 18.73 0.72 4.90
CA LEU A 525 19.62 1.65 4.19
C LEU A 525 19.90 1.21 2.75
N SER A 526 20.17 -0.07 2.54
CA SER A 526 20.38 -0.65 1.21
C SER A 526 19.17 -0.50 0.28
N GLU A 527 17.96 -0.70 0.80
CA GLU A 527 16.70 -0.50 0.05
C GLU A 527 16.45 0.98 -0.25
N ALA A 528 16.67 1.85 0.74
CA ALA A 528 16.56 3.30 0.58
C ALA A 528 17.53 3.83 -0.49
N ALA A 529 18.76 3.29 -0.55
CA ALA A 529 19.72 3.62 -1.60
C ALA A 529 19.22 3.20 -2.99
N LEU A 530 18.70 1.97 -3.13
CA LEU A 530 18.13 1.51 -4.40
C LEU A 530 16.95 2.38 -4.83
N LEU A 531 16.04 2.72 -3.92
CA LEU A 531 14.93 3.63 -4.20
C LEU A 531 15.42 5.03 -4.58
N ALA A 532 16.42 5.58 -3.88
CA ALA A 532 17.02 6.86 -4.23
C ALA A 532 17.57 6.85 -5.67
N PHE A 533 18.24 5.77 -6.08
CA PHE A 533 18.71 5.63 -7.46
C PHE A 533 17.56 5.57 -8.49
N GLU A 534 16.46 4.87 -8.18
CA GLU A 534 15.26 4.87 -9.03
C GLU A 534 14.63 6.27 -9.15
N LEU A 535 14.63 7.05 -8.07
CA LEU A 535 14.15 8.44 -8.06
C LEU A 535 15.08 9.39 -8.83
N ILE A 536 16.40 9.23 -8.72
CA ILE A 536 17.39 9.99 -9.50
C ILE A 536 17.19 9.73 -10.99
N ARG A 537 17.05 8.45 -11.37
CA ARG A 537 16.80 8.06 -12.77
C ARG A 537 15.48 8.57 -13.32
N SER A 538 14.48 8.71 -12.45
CA SER A 538 13.19 9.31 -12.75
C SER A 538 13.24 10.84 -12.80
N GLY A 539 14.37 11.47 -12.45
CA GLY A 539 14.52 12.92 -12.41
C GLY A 539 13.77 13.59 -11.28
N LEU A 540 13.49 12.87 -10.19
CA LEU A 540 12.72 13.35 -9.04
C LEU A 540 13.62 13.87 -7.91
N LEU A 541 14.79 13.26 -7.68
CA LEU A 541 15.78 13.72 -6.70
C LEU A 541 16.79 14.65 -7.36
N THR A 542 16.45 15.95 -7.48
CA THR A 542 17.30 16.95 -8.15
C THR A 542 17.53 18.23 -7.33
N GLY A 543 16.79 18.42 -6.22
CA GLY A 543 16.80 19.67 -5.44
C GLY A 543 16.11 20.86 -6.14
N LYS A 544 15.66 20.68 -7.39
CA LYS A 544 14.94 21.71 -8.16
C LYS A 544 13.58 21.94 -7.54
N HIS A 545 13.24 23.21 -7.36
CA HIS A 545 11.99 23.62 -6.74
C HIS A 545 11.47 24.92 -7.35
N THR A 546 10.16 25.14 -7.22
CA THR A 546 9.48 26.34 -7.70
C THR A 546 9.33 27.35 -6.56
N GLU A 547 9.92 28.55 -6.70
CA GLU A 547 9.80 29.60 -5.68
C GLU A 547 8.34 29.92 -5.36
N GLY A 548 8.05 30.14 -4.07
CA GLY A 548 6.69 30.42 -3.58
C GLY A 548 5.86 29.18 -3.22
N GLN A 549 6.35 27.96 -3.48
CA GLN A 549 5.72 26.74 -3.00
C GLN A 549 5.79 26.64 -1.45
N ALA A 550 4.68 26.25 -0.82
CA ALA A 550 4.62 26.08 0.64
C ALA A 550 5.53 24.91 1.10
N GLY A 551 6.23 25.09 2.21
CA GLY A 551 7.14 24.07 2.77
C GLY A 551 8.59 24.12 2.26
N LEU A 552 8.91 25.09 1.40
CA LEU A 552 10.29 25.38 0.96
C LEU A 552 11.16 25.96 2.09
N PRO A 553 12.51 25.83 2.01
CA PRO A 553 13.38 26.45 2.99
C PRO A 553 13.31 27.97 2.87
N ARG A 554 13.27 28.64 4.02
CA ARG A 554 13.02 30.07 4.14
C ARG A 554 14.30 30.86 3.96
N LYS A 555 15.42 30.40 4.52
CA LYS A 555 16.71 31.10 4.51
C LYS A 555 17.68 30.55 3.44
N GLY A 556 18.72 31.33 3.15
CA GLY A 556 19.79 30.95 2.22
C GLY A 556 19.57 31.41 0.78
N SER A 557 20.63 31.27 -0.01
CA SER A 557 20.61 31.42 -1.48
C SER A 557 19.76 30.34 -2.15
N TYR A 558 19.41 30.53 -3.43
CA TYR A 558 18.70 29.50 -4.20
C TYR A 558 19.43 28.15 -4.19
N GLU A 559 20.76 28.15 -4.27
CA GLU A 559 21.58 26.93 -4.27
C GLU A 559 21.59 26.24 -2.90
N GLU A 560 21.68 26.99 -1.81
CA GLU A 560 21.56 26.44 -0.46
C GLU A 560 20.16 25.86 -0.21
N LYS A 561 19.11 26.54 -0.70
CA LYS A 561 17.75 26.04 -0.62
C LYS A 561 17.56 24.76 -1.40
N ALA A 562 18.09 24.69 -2.62
CA ALA A 562 18.04 23.49 -3.46
C ALA A 562 18.78 22.31 -2.80
N SER A 563 19.93 22.57 -2.20
CA SER A 563 20.70 21.57 -1.44
C SER A 563 19.89 21.03 -0.27
N LEU A 564 19.27 21.92 0.53
CA LEU A 564 18.45 21.50 1.66
C LEU A 564 17.16 20.79 1.24
N VAL A 565 16.57 21.12 0.09
CA VAL A 565 15.47 20.33 -0.53
C VAL A 565 15.92 18.91 -0.79
N LEU A 566 16.99 18.74 -1.55
CA LEU A 566 17.53 17.42 -1.89
C LEU A 566 17.85 16.58 -0.64
N ILE A 567 18.49 17.20 0.36
CA ILE A 567 18.84 16.53 1.63
C ILE A 567 17.59 16.08 2.39
N SER A 568 16.58 16.96 2.51
CA SER A 568 15.34 16.62 3.22
C SER A 568 14.50 15.55 2.50
N GLU A 569 14.52 15.54 1.17
CA GLU A 569 13.86 14.51 0.35
C GLU A 569 14.54 13.15 0.54
N CYS A 570 15.87 13.08 0.50
CA CYS A 570 16.61 11.86 0.78
C CYS A 570 16.40 11.36 2.22
N ALA A 571 16.37 12.28 3.19
CA ALA A 571 16.07 11.92 4.58
C ALA A 571 14.66 11.34 4.76
N SER A 572 13.71 11.71 3.89
CA SER A 572 12.35 11.14 3.86
C SER A 572 12.29 9.73 3.27
N LEU A 573 13.41 9.19 2.79
CA LEU A 573 13.54 7.77 2.40
C LEU A 573 14.01 6.90 3.58
N LEU A 574 14.41 7.52 4.69
CA LEU A 574 14.87 6.88 5.91
C LEU A 574 13.82 7.04 7.01
N LYS A 575 13.92 6.23 8.07
CA LYS A 575 12.95 6.21 9.16
C LYS A 575 13.40 7.10 10.32
N LEU A 576 12.48 7.90 10.85
CA LEU A 576 12.65 8.59 12.13
C LEU A 576 12.45 7.58 13.27
N ARG A 577 13.45 7.39 14.14
CA ARG A 577 13.27 6.58 15.36
C ARG A 577 12.47 7.39 16.38
N HIS A 578 11.28 6.89 16.71
CA HIS A 578 10.27 7.62 17.46
C HIS A 578 9.56 6.69 18.44
N GLN A 579 9.23 7.21 19.62
CA GLN A 579 8.47 6.50 20.64
C GLN A 579 7.04 6.18 20.13
N VAL A 580 6.31 5.35 20.88
CA VAL A 580 4.92 4.92 20.58
C VAL A 580 3.88 6.02 20.88
N TYR A 581 4.25 7.28 20.66
CA TYR A 581 3.34 8.42 20.75
C TYR A 581 3.06 8.93 19.34
N GLY A 582 1.89 9.55 19.14
CA GLY A 582 1.60 10.20 17.87
C GLY A 582 2.61 11.32 17.58
N TYR A 583 2.93 11.50 16.29
CA TYR A 583 3.88 12.52 15.87
C TYR A 583 3.42 13.91 16.33
N THR A 584 4.34 14.63 16.97
CA THR A 584 4.16 16.03 17.36
C THR A 584 5.30 16.83 16.77
N GLY A 585 4.99 17.80 15.91
CA GLY A 585 6.00 18.60 15.26
C GLY A 585 5.45 19.41 14.07
N PRO A 586 6.34 20.12 13.37
CA PRO A 586 5.95 20.82 12.15
C PRO A 586 5.49 19.85 11.07
N LEU A 587 4.67 20.35 10.15
CA LEU A 587 4.19 19.65 8.95
C LEU A 587 4.78 20.30 7.69
N ASN A 588 4.99 19.50 6.65
CA ASN A 588 5.55 19.98 5.38
C ASN A 588 4.84 19.38 4.16
N LYS A 589 4.00 20.20 3.48
CA LYS A 589 3.25 19.77 2.29
C LYS A 589 4.15 19.47 1.08
N ASN A 590 5.31 20.14 0.94
CA ASN A 590 6.23 19.89 -0.16
C ASN A 590 6.89 18.51 -0.03
N LEU A 591 7.31 18.11 1.18
CA LEU A 591 7.81 16.75 1.43
C LEU A 591 6.72 15.69 1.24
N LEU A 592 5.46 15.98 1.58
CA LEU A 592 4.34 15.07 1.30
C LEU A 592 4.09 14.89 -0.22
N SER A 593 4.33 15.94 -1.01
CA SER A 593 4.31 15.87 -2.47
C SER A 593 5.42 14.96 -3.00
N PHE A 594 6.64 15.14 -2.50
CA PHE A 594 7.78 14.25 -2.79
C PHE A 594 7.46 12.79 -2.42
N TRP A 595 6.92 12.56 -1.23
CA TRP A 595 6.50 11.23 -0.77
C TRP A 595 5.53 10.56 -1.74
N SER A 596 4.57 11.32 -2.30
CA SER A 596 3.59 10.76 -3.24
C SER A 596 4.25 10.30 -4.55
N MET A 597 5.27 11.04 -5.01
CA MET A 597 6.08 10.65 -6.18
C MET A 597 6.98 9.46 -5.86
N ALA A 598 7.60 9.45 -4.68
CA ALA A 598 8.45 8.35 -4.22
C ALA A 598 7.69 7.03 -4.07
N SER A 599 6.49 7.10 -3.47
CA SER A 599 5.60 5.94 -3.33
C SER A 599 5.16 5.41 -4.70
N ALA A 600 4.86 6.28 -5.68
CA ALA A 600 4.48 5.84 -7.03
C ALA A 600 5.59 5.07 -7.75
N VAL A 601 6.87 5.47 -7.58
CA VAL A 601 8.03 4.72 -8.11
C VAL A 601 8.19 3.40 -7.37
N ARG A 602 8.22 3.44 -6.03
CA ARG A 602 8.32 2.25 -5.17
C ARG A 602 7.26 1.20 -5.51
N GLU A 603 5.99 1.59 -5.66
CA GLU A 603 4.91 0.67 -6.00
C GLU A 603 5.07 0.04 -7.39
N ALA A 604 5.56 0.80 -8.38
CA ALA A 604 5.82 0.28 -9.72
C ALA A 604 6.97 -0.75 -9.70
N ASP A 605 8.02 -0.48 -8.95
CA ASP A 605 9.15 -1.41 -8.78
C ASP A 605 8.77 -2.64 -7.95
N ARG A 606 7.93 -2.46 -6.92
CA ARG A 606 7.35 -3.57 -6.17
C ARG A 606 6.49 -4.48 -7.05
N ASP A 607 5.62 -3.90 -7.88
CA ASP A 607 4.82 -4.66 -8.83
C ASP A 607 5.72 -5.45 -9.80
N LEU A 608 6.85 -4.88 -10.24
CA LEU A 608 7.81 -5.55 -11.13
C LEU A 608 8.51 -6.72 -10.43
N ILE A 609 9.02 -6.55 -9.21
CA ILE A 609 9.73 -7.63 -8.53
C ILE A 609 8.80 -8.78 -8.12
N GLU A 610 7.57 -8.47 -7.72
CA GLU A 610 6.55 -9.50 -7.47
C GLU A 610 6.16 -10.24 -8.75
N ALA A 611 6.09 -9.54 -9.90
CA ALA A 611 5.88 -10.18 -11.20
C ALA A 611 7.01 -11.15 -11.57
N ILE A 612 8.27 -10.79 -11.25
CA ILE A 612 9.43 -11.67 -11.45
C ILE A 612 9.26 -12.93 -10.59
N VAL A 613 8.96 -12.78 -9.30
CA VAL A 613 8.77 -13.91 -8.38
C VAL A 613 7.62 -14.80 -8.85
N ALA A 614 6.42 -14.25 -9.07
CA ALA A 614 5.30 -15.03 -9.59
C ALA A 614 5.63 -15.73 -10.93
N SER A 615 6.40 -15.09 -11.82
CA SER A 615 6.86 -15.74 -13.04
C SER A 615 7.76 -16.96 -12.76
N MET A 616 8.69 -16.88 -11.81
CA MET A 616 9.57 -18.00 -11.44
C MET A 616 8.75 -19.25 -11.09
N PHE A 617 7.71 -19.08 -10.29
CA PHE A 617 6.82 -20.16 -9.89
C PHE A 617 5.91 -20.67 -11.02
N LEU A 618 5.32 -19.76 -11.81
CA LEU A 618 4.47 -20.12 -12.96
C LEU A 618 5.22 -20.87 -14.08
N TYR A 619 6.53 -20.63 -14.20
CA TYR A 619 7.43 -21.36 -15.10
C TYR A 619 8.04 -22.62 -14.46
N GLY A 620 7.75 -22.92 -13.19
CA GLY A 620 8.28 -24.08 -12.50
C GLY A 620 9.80 -24.04 -12.29
N GLN A 621 10.37 -22.85 -12.15
CA GLN A 621 11.80 -22.64 -11.89
C GLN A 621 12.14 -22.88 -10.41
N SER A 622 11.15 -22.68 -9.55
CA SER A 622 11.19 -22.86 -8.09
C SER A 622 10.18 -23.90 -7.65
N LYS A 623 10.50 -24.65 -6.59
CA LYS A 623 9.57 -25.60 -5.95
C LYS A 623 8.32 -24.87 -5.47
N ARG A 624 7.14 -25.40 -5.83
CA ARG A 624 5.82 -24.83 -5.46
C ARG A 624 5.35 -25.19 -4.06
N GLU A 625 5.71 -26.37 -3.57
CA GLU A 625 5.30 -26.84 -2.24
C GLU A 625 6.32 -26.37 -1.19
N ARG A 626 5.91 -25.39 -0.38
CA ARG A 626 6.74 -24.70 0.61
C ARG A 626 5.84 -23.97 1.64
N ASP A 627 6.46 -23.40 2.67
CA ASP A 627 5.81 -22.73 3.83
C ASP A 627 6.48 -21.39 4.22
N ASP A 628 7.43 -20.94 3.41
CA ASP A 628 8.28 -19.76 3.57
C ASP A 628 7.91 -18.61 2.61
N GLU A 629 6.76 -18.67 1.93
CA GLU A 629 6.42 -17.72 0.86
C GLU A 629 6.25 -16.27 1.32
N LEU A 630 5.70 -16.08 2.52
CA LEU A 630 5.63 -14.76 3.13
C LEU A 630 7.04 -14.23 3.44
N ASP A 631 7.96 -15.11 3.86
CA ASP A 631 9.33 -14.73 4.20
C ASP A 631 10.11 -14.34 2.94
N ILE A 632 9.86 -14.99 1.79
CA ILE A 632 10.33 -14.53 0.47
C ILE A 632 9.82 -13.10 0.22
N SER A 633 8.50 -12.87 0.32
CA SER A 633 7.86 -11.58 0.05
C SER A 633 8.40 -10.44 0.93
N ARG A 634 8.69 -10.73 2.20
CA ARG A 634 9.27 -9.80 3.20
C ARG A 634 10.70 -9.40 2.89
N ARG A 635 11.48 -10.30 2.27
CA ARG A 635 12.89 -10.06 1.93
C ARG A 635 13.09 -9.30 0.62
N LEU A 636 12.05 -9.21 -0.21
CA LEU A 636 12.09 -8.43 -1.45
C LEU A 636 12.02 -6.92 -1.13
N PRO A 637 12.78 -6.07 -1.85
CA PRO A 637 12.73 -4.62 -1.68
C PRO A 637 11.35 -4.01 -2.01
N PHE A 638 11.23 -2.72 -1.71
CA PHE A 638 10.10 -1.83 -1.97
C PHE A 638 8.85 -2.15 -1.18
N GLN A 639 8.95 -2.90 -0.08
CA GLN A 639 7.79 -3.31 0.71
C GLN A 639 7.33 -2.20 1.65
N GLN A 640 8.27 -1.56 2.36
CA GLN A 640 7.97 -0.56 3.37
C GLN A 640 7.72 0.79 2.73
N GLU A 641 6.70 1.49 3.22
CA GLU A 641 6.42 2.86 2.82
C GLU A 641 7.08 3.80 3.84
N PRO A 642 8.04 4.64 3.42
CA PRO A 642 8.70 5.55 4.36
C PRO A 642 7.73 6.66 4.77
N ASP A 643 7.95 7.28 5.93
CA ASP A 643 7.27 8.52 6.34
C ASP A 643 8.17 9.74 6.12
N ILE A 644 7.60 10.95 6.10
CA ILE A 644 8.38 12.18 5.89
C ILE A 644 8.95 12.78 7.17
N GLY A 645 8.80 12.14 8.33
CA GLY A 645 9.13 12.68 9.65
C GLY A 645 10.60 13.07 9.80
N LEU A 646 11.53 12.19 9.36
CA LEU A 646 12.95 12.50 9.42
C LEU A 646 13.34 13.63 8.46
N GLY A 647 12.73 13.66 7.27
CA GLY A 647 12.90 14.75 6.32
C GLY A 647 12.42 16.09 6.85
N ILE A 648 11.30 16.11 7.57
CA ILE A 648 10.81 17.30 8.28
C ILE A 648 11.81 17.74 9.35
N ALA A 649 12.29 16.82 10.19
CA ALA A 649 13.24 17.16 11.25
C ALA A 649 14.53 17.79 10.70
N ILE A 650 15.12 17.16 9.68
CA ILE A 650 16.29 17.67 8.95
C ILE A 650 16.02 19.06 8.36
N ARG A 651 14.87 19.20 7.67
CA ARG A 651 14.49 20.47 7.06
C ARG A 651 14.34 21.57 8.10
N THR A 652 13.64 21.32 9.19
CA THR A 652 13.38 22.33 10.23
C THR A 652 14.67 22.73 10.95
N PHE A 653 15.56 21.78 11.26
CA PHE A 653 16.83 22.08 11.93
C PHE A 653 17.76 22.94 11.08
N PHE A 654 17.94 22.59 9.81
CA PHE A 654 18.87 23.30 8.92
C PHE A 654 18.32 24.59 8.31
N ASP A 655 16.99 24.81 8.31
CA ASP A 655 16.41 26.07 7.85
C ASP A 655 16.74 27.24 8.79
N GLU A 656 17.03 26.95 10.07
CA GLU A 656 17.47 27.94 11.06
C GLU A 656 19.00 27.97 11.26
N ASP A 657 19.74 27.04 10.64
CA ASP A 657 21.18 26.88 10.77
C ASP A 657 21.99 27.89 9.94
N GLU A 658 23.08 28.39 10.51
CA GLU A 658 24.05 29.24 9.80
C GLU A 658 25.41 28.56 9.71
N ALA A 659 26.05 28.61 8.53
CA ALA A 659 27.36 27.98 8.30
C ALA A 659 28.48 28.55 9.19
N SER A 660 28.30 29.76 9.74
CA SER A 660 29.26 30.38 10.67
C SER A 660 29.17 29.84 12.10
N GLU A 661 28.11 29.10 12.46
CA GLU A 661 27.96 28.51 13.79
C GLU A 661 29.02 27.42 14.01
N ASP A 662 29.67 27.45 15.17
CA ASP A 662 30.71 26.49 15.51
C ASP A 662 30.14 25.09 15.76
N LYS A 663 31.00 24.07 15.67
CA LYS A 663 30.61 22.67 15.76
C LYS A 663 29.94 22.33 17.10
N GLU A 664 30.48 22.85 18.20
CA GLU A 664 30.01 22.53 19.55
C GLU A 664 28.65 23.19 19.82
N GLY A 665 28.48 24.45 19.41
CA GLY A 665 27.20 25.16 19.47
C GLY A 665 26.10 24.46 18.67
N ARG A 666 26.42 24.04 17.43
CA ARG A 666 25.46 23.31 16.59
C ARG A 666 25.04 21.97 17.21
N LEU A 667 25.99 21.22 17.78
CA LEU A 667 25.70 19.97 18.46
C LEU A 667 24.77 20.18 19.67
N GLN A 668 25.03 21.20 20.50
CA GLN A 668 24.16 21.54 21.64
C GLN A 668 22.74 21.89 21.17
N ARG A 669 22.61 22.68 20.09
CA ARG A 669 21.30 23.01 19.51
C ARG A 669 20.58 21.76 19.00
N LEU A 670 21.30 20.82 18.39
CA LEU A 670 20.72 19.55 17.93
C LEU A 670 20.25 18.68 19.11
N GLU A 671 20.98 18.64 20.21
CA GLU A 671 20.58 17.92 21.43
C GLU A 671 19.34 18.56 22.11
N GLU A 672 19.15 19.87 21.97
CA GLU A 672 17.97 20.58 22.49
C GLU A 672 16.77 20.58 21.53
N PHE A 673 17.01 20.43 20.22
CA PHE A 673 16.01 20.51 19.16
C PHE A 673 14.78 19.59 19.36
N PRO A 674 14.93 18.30 19.76
CA PRO A 674 13.79 17.42 19.95
C PRO A 674 12.75 17.99 20.91
N LYS A 675 13.17 18.64 22.01
CA LYS A 675 12.26 19.14 23.06
C LYS A 675 11.18 20.09 22.53
N THR A 676 11.47 20.79 21.45
CA THR A 676 10.60 21.81 20.87
C THR A 676 9.88 21.30 19.62
N PHE A 677 10.58 20.56 18.76
CA PHE A 677 10.10 20.30 17.40
C PHE A 677 9.72 18.84 17.13
N VAL A 678 10.33 17.87 17.82
CA VAL A 678 10.08 16.43 17.66
C VAL A 678 10.30 15.70 19.01
N PRO A 679 9.49 15.96 20.05
CA PRO A 679 9.80 15.63 21.45
C PRO A 679 9.89 14.14 21.77
N PHE A 680 9.38 13.28 20.90
CA PHE A 680 9.37 11.83 21.07
C PHE A 680 10.37 11.11 20.15
N ALA A 681 11.27 11.84 19.48
CA ALA A 681 12.39 11.25 18.76
C ALA A 681 13.38 10.59 19.75
N GLU A 682 13.86 9.39 19.43
CA GLU A 682 14.66 8.58 20.35
C GLU A 682 16.18 8.77 20.20
N SER A 683 16.66 9.02 18.98
CA SER A 683 18.09 9.06 18.67
C SER A 683 18.38 9.99 17.49
N LEU A 684 17.85 11.22 17.59
CA LEU A 684 17.83 12.17 16.46
C LEU A 684 19.25 12.56 15.99
N THR A 685 20.21 12.67 16.91
CA THR A 685 21.58 13.04 16.56
C THR A 685 22.25 11.96 15.72
N GLU A 686 22.07 10.70 16.09
CA GLU A 686 22.51 9.54 15.31
C GLU A 686 21.78 9.48 13.97
N ASP A 687 20.46 9.68 13.95
CA ASP A 687 19.66 9.71 12.70
C ASP A 687 20.19 10.78 11.73
N PHE A 688 20.56 11.97 12.24
CA PHE A 688 21.13 13.04 11.44
C PHE A 688 22.53 12.70 10.89
N ARG A 689 23.35 11.99 11.66
CA ARG A 689 24.65 11.49 11.18
C ARG A 689 24.47 10.47 10.07
N VAL A 690 23.51 9.56 10.24
CA VAL A 690 23.15 8.57 9.22
C VAL A 690 22.65 9.25 7.95
N VAL A 691 21.82 10.29 8.04
CA VAL A 691 21.39 11.09 6.87
C VAL A 691 22.60 11.71 6.16
N ARG A 692 23.54 12.30 6.90
CA ARG A 692 24.76 12.87 6.30
C ARG A 692 25.54 11.79 5.56
N ASP A 693 25.82 10.67 6.21
CA ASP A 693 26.60 9.58 5.64
C ASP A 693 25.86 8.95 4.42
N PHE A 694 24.53 8.94 4.44
CA PHE A 694 23.69 8.52 3.32
C PHE A 694 23.78 9.45 2.12
N ILE A 695 23.72 10.78 2.33
CA ILE A 695 23.94 11.78 1.28
C ILE A 695 25.35 11.67 0.70
N ASP A 696 26.35 11.52 1.57
CA ASP A 696 27.74 11.39 1.14
C ASP A 696 27.94 10.15 0.27
N ALA A 697 27.38 9.01 0.67
CA ALA A 697 27.40 7.77 -0.11
C ALA A 697 26.71 7.92 -1.47
N LEU A 698 25.50 8.49 -1.50
CA LEU A 698 24.74 8.70 -2.74
C LEU A 698 25.48 9.61 -3.70
N ALA A 699 25.98 10.74 -3.22
CA ALA A 699 26.72 11.69 -4.05
C ALA A 699 28.00 11.07 -4.61
N ASN A 700 28.75 10.28 -3.82
CA ASN A 700 29.92 9.54 -4.32
C ASN A 700 29.55 8.56 -5.44
N GLY A 701 28.43 7.85 -5.32
CA GLY A 701 27.91 6.99 -6.38
C GLY A 701 27.51 7.78 -7.63
N VAL A 702 26.74 8.86 -7.46
CA VAL A 702 26.25 9.72 -8.55
C VAL A 702 27.39 10.35 -9.35
N GLN A 703 28.51 10.70 -8.72
CA GLN A 703 29.68 11.25 -9.42
C GLN A 703 30.30 10.26 -10.42
N LEU A 704 30.07 8.95 -10.29
CA LEU A 704 30.55 7.94 -11.24
C LEU A 704 29.75 7.90 -12.55
N LEU A 705 28.59 8.54 -12.61
CA LEU A 705 27.75 8.53 -13.80
C LEU A 705 28.32 9.44 -14.90
N GLY A 706 28.32 8.94 -16.13
CA GLY A 706 28.66 9.70 -17.32
C GLY A 706 27.58 10.70 -17.72
N ALA A 707 27.93 11.56 -18.69
CA ALA A 707 27.03 12.58 -19.22
C ALA A 707 25.82 11.99 -20.01
N ASP A 708 25.94 10.74 -20.46
CA ASP A 708 24.86 10.01 -21.15
C ASP A 708 23.82 9.48 -20.14
N GLU A 709 24.23 9.23 -18.91
CA GLU A 709 23.39 8.71 -17.83
C GLU A 709 22.70 9.83 -17.04
N LEU A 710 23.46 10.84 -16.62
CA LEU A 710 22.95 11.93 -15.79
C LEU A 710 23.57 13.27 -16.22
N ARG A 711 22.73 14.31 -16.30
CA ARG A 711 23.19 15.65 -16.68
C ARG A 711 24.18 16.18 -15.64
N GLU A 712 25.20 16.89 -16.11
CA GLU A 712 26.21 17.51 -15.24
C GLU A 712 25.61 18.48 -14.21
N GLU A 713 24.54 19.22 -14.56
CA GLU A 713 23.80 20.06 -13.60
C GLU A 713 23.21 19.26 -12.44
N ASP A 714 22.67 18.08 -12.73
CA ASP A 714 22.05 17.23 -11.70
C ASP A 714 23.16 16.59 -10.84
N LYS A 715 24.34 16.27 -11.41
CA LYS A 715 25.53 15.82 -10.66
C LYS A 715 26.10 16.92 -9.75
N ASP A 716 26.16 18.16 -10.23
CA ASP A 716 26.63 19.32 -9.45
C ASP A 716 25.74 19.57 -8.23
N ALA A 717 24.42 19.33 -8.35
CA ALA A 717 23.49 19.44 -7.22
C ALA A 717 23.88 18.51 -6.05
N TRP A 718 24.36 17.30 -6.32
CA TRP A 718 24.82 16.36 -5.29
C TRP A 718 26.13 16.82 -4.63
N THR A 719 27.08 17.35 -5.40
CA THR A 719 28.31 17.94 -4.87
C THR A 719 28.03 19.14 -3.97
N LYS A 720 27.06 19.97 -4.36
CA LYS A 720 26.60 21.12 -3.57
C LYS A 720 25.92 20.67 -2.28
N ALA A 721 25.09 19.62 -2.31
CA ALA A 721 24.47 19.05 -1.11
C ALA A 721 25.51 18.48 -0.13
N GLN A 722 26.53 17.75 -0.60
CA GLN A 722 27.66 17.33 0.24
C GLN A 722 28.38 18.53 0.86
N SER A 723 28.69 19.54 0.05
CA SER A 723 29.37 20.76 0.50
C SER A 723 28.54 21.54 1.53
N TYR A 724 27.22 21.56 1.37
CA TYR A 724 26.28 22.20 2.29
C TYR A 724 26.36 21.57 3.69
N LEU A 725 26.38 20.24 3.77
CA LEU A 725 26.50 19.49 5.04
C LEU A 725 27.92 19.58 5.62
N ALA A 726 28.96 19.47 4.78
CA ALA A 726 30.35 19.59 5.21
C ALA A 726 30.66 20.95 5.84
N ALA A 727 30.02 22.02 5.36
CA ALA A 727 30.13 23.36 5.92
C ALA A 727 29.40 23.52 7.27
N ARG A 728 28.60 22.54 7.70
CA ARG A 728 27.75 22.59 8.90
C ARG A 728 27.98 21.38 9.82
N PRO A 729 29.21 21.18 10.35
CA PRO A 729 29.53 20.02 11.17
C PRO A 729 28.90 20.12 12.56
N PHE A 730 28.56 18.96 13.13
CA PHE A 730 28.12 18.77 14.52
C PHE A 730 28.73 17.48 15.09
#